data_AF-A0A378UGB4-F1
#
_entry.id   AF-A0A378UGB4-F1
#
_cell.length_a   1.000
_cell.length_b   1.000
_cell.length_c   1.000
_cell.angle_alpha   90.00
_cell.angle_beta   90.00
_cell.angle_gamma   90.00
#
_symmetry.space_group_name_H-M   'P 1'
#
loop_
_entity.id
_entity.type
_entity.pdbx_description
1 polymer ?
#
loop_
_entity_poly.entity_id
_entity_poly.type
_entity_poly.pdbx_seq_one_letter_code
_entity_poly.pdbx_strand_id
1 'polypeptide(L)'
;MHPIDTKDKLFHDGNGTSELGTILPAWWLNQFQAEMLAVLEMAGIKPNKADQKQLAAALKKLLTPIDDSSFKLRGALAADRNLNDLTATAANIGVWHNTANAYATEANNYPVRAAGTLFVLPAVAGGTQVYIPYNNSGIWTRTQTSGSSGWNAWKQLGADKLGNSGNQTLANGILNIQRNAWEKYRLTNSDGSYWRFESAPVSANENGARFNYVFVGADNGEIGRVAFPRVAGGETVAYQSFVNTRIAAEKPFLQTINYHTDKSSAYAKTGFYRGNGAQLNGQALPSMEIHIAHPEHANNAYARGLGFAYGDRFDLFTTAWNKDGSYMGMKAVLTELNGVMLNGNQTIAGNKTFASDITVTGAGSSNLMLGSGGADVYVHNTASRKYLQLKDNGDLAYSDNKIYHQGFKPTWADLGFMPIQQGGGANQNPAHKVYIGWGTTDNHPHLSVQVDGTNLGPLAFRDRYETGTVPVGMVAYFTHNNPPPGWIKCNGAALSRTTYAKLFAAVGTYYGAGNGSTTFNIPDVRGEFLRVYDDGRGVDRGRVMGGFQGQETMNHRHGMGAITAANDDALFVRGDWAGLGDYQLQHLAGEYNRAAFDVWNSSNRPNPQSQNLATHGLMTTSGTQWVGETRPRNLSLPVFIRAY
;
A
#
# COMPACT_ATOMS: atom_id res chain seq x y z
N MET A 1 -86.39 96.64 -35.21
CA MET A 1 -87.29 97.62 -35.87
C MET A 1 -88.67 97.02 -36.15
N HIS A 2 -89.76 97.74 -35.86
CA HIS A 2 -91.12 97.28 -36.18
C HIS A 2 -91.46 97.44 -37.68
N PRO A 3 -92.22 96.53 -38.29
CA PRO A 3 -92.67 96.68 -39.68
C PRO A 3 -93.58 97.91 -39.86
N ILE A 4 -93.55 98.52 -41.04
CA ILE A 4 -94.45 99.62 -41.39
C ILE A 4 -95.90 99.14 -41.46
N ASP A 5 -96.87 100.01 -41.14
CA ASP A 5 -98.27 99.62 -41.04
C ASP A 5 -99.01 99.64 -42.40
N THR A 6 -98.48 98.89 -43.34
CA THR A 6 -99.15 98.53 -44.60
C THR A 6 -99.70 97.11 -44.50
N LYS A 7 -100.57 96.72 -45.44
CA LYS A 7 -101.21 95.40 -45.42
C LYS A 7 -100.22 94.25 -45.58
N ASP A 8 -99.18 94.47 -46.40
CA ASP A 8 -98.12 93.51 -46.70
C ASP A 8 -96.81 93.78 -45.93
N LYS A 9 -96.79 94.83 -45.11
CA LYS A 9 -95.62 95.28 -44.33
C LYS A 9 -94.45 95.75 -45.19
N LEU A 10 -94.71 96.21 -46.42
CA LEU A 10 -93.74 96.79 -47.35
C LEU A 10 -94.02 98.29 -47.61
N PHE A 11 -93.02 98.97 -48.16
CA PHE A 11 -93.16 100.35 -48.66
C PHE A 11 -93.67 100.34 -50.10
N HIS A 12 -94.59 101.25 -50.40
CA HIS A 12 -95.18 101.45 -51.72
C HIS A 12 -94.98 102.91 -52.14
N ASP A 13 -94.61 103.17 -53.39
CA ASP A 13 -94.40 104.54 -53.90
C ASP A 13 -95.73 105.29 -54.15
N GLY A 14 -96.84 104.56 -54.11
CA GLY A 14 -98.14 105.04 -54.57
C GLY A 14 -98.19 105.15 -56.09
N ASN A 15 -99.38 105.36 -56.65
CA ASN A 15 -99.59 105.44 -58.09
C ASN A 15 -100.03 106.84 -58.56
N GLY A 16 -99.93 107.83 -57.68
CA GLY A 16 -100.27 109.23 -57.95
C GLY A 16 -101.75 109.50 -58.26
N THR A 17 -102.62 108.49 -58.18
CA THR A 17 -104.04 108.59 -58.59
C THR A 17 -105.02 107.96 -57.60
N SER A 18 -104.83 106.69 -57.23
CA SER A 18 -105.74 105.91 -56.37
C SER A 18 -105.08 105.28 -55.15
N GLU A 19 -103.74 105.26 -55.10
CA GLU A 19 -102.96 104.73 -53.98
C GLU A 19 -101.91 105.77 -53.57
N LEU A 20 -101.99 106.22 -52.32
CA LEU A 20 -100.97 107.06 -51.72
C LEU A 20 -99.72 106.22 -51.45
N GLY A 21 -98.55 106.81 -51.65
CA GLY A 21 -97.31 106.18 -51.20
C GLY A 21 -97.30 106.00 -49.69
N THR A 22 -96.54 105.01 -49.21
CA THR A 22 -96.41 104.72 -47.79
C THR A 22 -95.83 105.93 -47.07
N ILE A 23 -96.67 106.57 -46.25
CA ILE A 23 -96.25 107.68 -45.40
C ILE A 23 -95.41 107.10 -44.26
N LEU A 24 -94.17 107.55 -44.12
CA LEU A 24 -93.28 107.14 -43.03
C LEU A 24 -93.67 107.90 -41.75
N PRO A 25 -94.27 107.23 -40.74
CA PRO A 25 -94.65 107.91 -39.52
C PRO A 25 -93.40 108.21 -38.69
N ALA A 26 -93.46 109.31 -37.93
CA ALA A 26 -92.32 109.78 -37.13
C ALA A 26 -91.79 108.72 -36.16
N TRP A 27 -92.65 107.88 -35.60
CA TRP A 27 -92.24 106.80 -34.69
C TRP A 27 -91.29 105.80 -35.37
N TRP A 28 -91.48 105.51 -36.66
CA TRP A 28 -90.69 104.51 -37.39
C TRP A 28 -89.29 105.05 -37.69
N LEU A 29 -89.19 106.29 -38.19
CA LEU A 29 -87.91 106.96 -38.44
C LEU A 29 -87.12 107.20 -37.15
N ASN A 30 -87.79 107.54 -36.04
CA ASN A 30 -87.13 107.69 -34.74
C ASN A 30 -86.55 106.36 -34.22
N GLN A 31 -87.24 105.24 -34.41
CA GLN A 31 -86.70 103.91 -34.07
C GLN A 31 -85.49 103.55 -34.93
N PHE A 32 -85.53 103.83 -36.24
CA PHE A 32 -84.38 103.61 -37.14
C PHE A 32 -83.14 104.35 -36.63
N GLN A 33 -83.32 105.64 -36.33
CA GLN A 33 -82.26 106.50 -35.84
C GLN A 33 -81.70 105.98 -34.51
N ALA A 34 -82.56 105.57 -33.57
CA ALA A 34 -82.13 105.05 -32.27
C ALA A 34 -81.29 103.76 -32.41
N GLU A 35 -81.71 102.81 -33.27
CA GLU A 35 -80.92 101.58 -33.51
C GLU A 35 -79.56 101.88 -34.15
N MET A 36 -79.50 102.81 -35.11
CA MET A 36 -78.22 103.21 -35.71
C MET A 36 -77.29 103.92 -34.72
N LEU A 37 -77.84 104.78 -33.85
CA LEU A 37 -77.08 105.46 -32.80
C LEU A 37 -76.53 104.47 -31.76
N ALA A 38 -77.30 103.44 -31.39
CA ALA A 38 -76.86 102.39 -30.48
C ALA A 38 -75.66 101.60 -31.04
N VAL A 39 -75.63 101.34 -32.35
CA VAL A 39 -74.48 100.70 -33.01
C VAL A 39 -73.23 101.58 -32.91
N LEU A 40 -73.36 102.90 -33.09
CA LEU A 40 -72.24 103.84 -32.91
C LEU A 40 -71.75 103.87 -31.46
N GLU A 41 -72.67 103.92 -30.50
CA GLU A 41 -72.36 103.91 -29.07
C GLU A 41 -71.66 102.63 -28.64
N MET A 42 -72.14 101.46 -29.08
CA MET A 42 -71.47 100.17 -28.86
C MET A 42 -70.04 100.16 -29.40
N ALA A 43 -69.80 100.80 -30.54
CA ALA A 43 -68.46 100.95 -31.10
C ALA A 43 -67.64 102.06 -30.43
N GLY A 44 -68.21 102.83 -29.49
CA GLY A 44 -67.58 103.98 -28.86
C GLY A 44 -67.35 105.16 -29.81
N ILE A 45 -68.19 105.31 -30.84
CA ILE A 45 -68.12 106.39 -31.84
C ILE A 45 -69.19 107.44 -31.51
N LYS A 46 -68.79 108.71 -31.37
CA LYS A 46 -69.74 109.81 -31.19
C LYS A 46 -70.39 110.19 -32.53
N PRO A 47 -71.72 110.31 -32.61
CA PRO A 47 -72.40 110.69 -33.84
C PRO A 47 -71.95 112.05 -34.37
N ASN A 48 -71.60 112.11 -35.65
CA ASN A 48 -71.20 113.35 -36.33
C ASN A 48 -72.03 113.54 -37.61
N LYS A 49 -72.76 114.65 -37.72
CA LYS A 49 -73.60 114.96 -38.89
C LYS A 49 -72.81 115.12 -40.18
N ALA A 50 -71.52 115.47 -40.09
CA ALA A 50 -70.66 115.63 -41.25
C ALA A 50 -70.07 114.29 -41.75
N ASP A 51 -70.15 113.21 -40.97
CA ASP A 51 -69.59 111.91 -41.33
C ASP A 51 -70.66 110.93 -41.83
N GLN A 52 -70.67 110.69 -43.13
CA GLN A 52 -71.60 109.75 -43.76
C GLN A 52 -71.14 108.28 -43.69
N LYS A 53 -69.97 108.00 -43.11
CA LYS A 53 -69.38 106.64 -43.02
C LYS A 53 -69.25 106.10 -41.60
N GLN A 54 -69.68 106.85 -40.59
CA GLN A 54 -69.59 106.49 -39.17
C GLN A 54 -70.20 105.11 -38.83
N LEU A 55 -71.33 104.73 -39.43
CA LEU A 55 -71.94 103.41 -39.20
C LEU A 55 -71.04 102.29 -39.71
N ALA A 56 -70.46 102.46 -40.92
CA ALA A 56 -69.54 101.48 -41.49
C ALA A 56 -68.27 101.34 -40.64
N ALA A 57 -67.77 102.44 -40.07
CA ALA A 57 -66.66 102.44 -39.13
C ALA A 57 -67.00 101.70 -37.83
N ALA A 58 -68.21 101.92 -37.28
CA ALA A 58 -68.69 101.21 -36.09
C ALA A 58 -68.81 99.71 -36.33
N LEU A 59 -69.45 99.31 -37.44
CA LEU A 59 -69.57 97.91 -37.83
C LEU A 59 -68.20 97.25 -38.03
N LYS A 60 -67.26 97.92 -38.70
CA LYS A 60 -65.90 97.40 -38.85
C LYS A 60 -65.23 97.16 -37.49
N LYS A 61 -65.39 98.10 -36.56
CA LYS A 61 -64.81 97.97 -35.21
C LYS A 61 -65.45 96.84 -34.40
N LEU A 62 -66.77 96.65 -34.51
CA LEU A 62 -67.51 95.62 -33.79
C LEU A 62 -67.36 94.22 -34.40
N LEU A 63 -67.17 94.12 -35.72
CA LEU A 63 -67.10 92.86 -36.46
C LEU A 63 -65.69 92.35 -36.71
N THR A 64 -64.64 93.10 -36.35
CA THR A 64 -63.27 92.55 -36.40
C THR A 64 -63.11 91.58 -35.21
N PRO A 65 -63.11 90.26 -35.42
CA PRO A 65 -62.99 89.31 -34.32
C PRO A 65 -61.56 89.37 -33.81
N ILE A 66 -61.39 89.52 -32.49
CA ILE A 66 -60.20 89.13 -31.71
C ILE A 66 -58.88 89.27 -32.51
N ASP A 67 -58.28 90.47 -32.51
CA ASP A 67 -56.84 90.62 -32.79
C ASP A 67 -56.06 89.94 -31.66
N ASP A 68 -55.96 88.60 -31.73
CA ASP A 68 -55.12 87.81 -30.85
C ASP A 68 -53.66 87.96 -31.29
N SER A 69 -53.13 89.15 -31.04
CA SER A 69 -51.70 89.42 -31.07
C SER A 69 -50.90 88.56 -30.07
N SER A 70 -51.55 87.72 -29.25
CA SER A 70 -50.91 86.81 -28.31
C SER A 70 -50.79 85.35 -28.77
N PHE A 71 -51.56 84.89 -29.78
CA PHE A 71 -51.44 83.51 -30.31
C PHE A 71 -51.65 83.38 -31.85
N LYS A 72 -50.59 83.61 -32.63
CA LYS A 72 -50.63 83.58 -34.11
C LYS A 72 -50.42 82.19 -34.70
N LEU A 73 -51.28 81.74 -35.62
CA LEU A 73 -50.96 80.62 -36.52
C LEU A 73 -50.03 81.14 -37.64
N ARG A 74 -48.79 80.67 -37.66
CA ARG A 74 -47.73 81.14 -38.58
C ARG A 74 -47.64 80.36 -39.88
N GLY A 75 -48.28 79.19 -39.94
CA GLY A 75 -48.34 78.36 -41.14
C GLY A 75 -47.16 77.38 -41.27
N ALA A 76 -46.92 76.95 -42.51
CA ALA A 76 -45.94 75.91 -42.82
C ALA A 76 -44.49 76.42 -42.73
N LEU A 77 -43.61 75.62 -42.14
CA LEU A 77 -42.16 75.84 -42.17
C LEU A 77 -41.60 75.47 -43.54
N ALA A 78 -40.66 76.26 -44.05
CA ALA A 78 -39.96 75.93 -45.29
C ALA A 78 -39.13 74.64 -45.15
N ALA A 79 -38.86 73.97 -46.27
CA ALA A 79 -38.20 72.66 -46.29
C ALA A 79 -36.81 72.62 -45.63
N ASP A 80 -36.09 73.74 -45.69
CA ASP A 80 -34.75 73.98 -45.17
C ASP A 80 -34.76 74.81 -43.88
N ARG A 81 -35.94 75.05 -43.28
CA ARG A 81 -36.08 75.98 -42.16
C ARG A 81 -35.35 75.45 -40.93
N ASN A 82 -34.32 76.19 -40.51
CA ASN A 82 -33.62 75.93 -39.26
C ASN A 82 -34.43 76.46 -38.06
N LEU A 83 -34.72 75.60 -37.09
CA LEU A 83 -35.53 75.99 -35.93
C LEU A 83 -34.82 76.96 -34.98
N ASN A 84 -33.49 77.08 -35.07
CA ASN A 84 -32.75 78.04 -34.25
C ASN A 84 -33.02 79.50 -34.67
N ASP A 85 -33.36 79.73 -35.94
CA ASP A 85 -33.67 81.06 -36.48
C ASP A 85 -35.02 81.59 -35.97
N LEU A 86 -35.87 80.70 -35.45
CA LEU A 86 -37.16 81.03 -34.86
C LEU A 86 -37.00 81.45 -33.39
N THR A 87 -36.17 82.47 -33.15
CA THR A 87 -35.97 83.11 -31.84
C THR A 87 -37.28 83.69 -31.30
N ALA A 88 -37.40 83.83 -29.97
CA ALA A 88 -38.64 84.25 -29.30
C ALA A 88 -39.00 85.75 -29.46
N THR A 89 -39.03 86.23 -30.70
CA THR A 89 -39.42 87.58 -31.07
C THR A 89 -40.90 87.64 -31.46
N ALA A 90 -41.50 88.82 -31.43
CA ALA A 90 -42.88 89.04 -31.87
C ALA A 90 -43.15 88.59 -33.32
N ALA A 91 -42.12 88.45 -34.17
CA ALA A 91 -42.22 87.94 -35.53
C ALA A 91 -42.34 86.41 -35.60
N ASN A 92 -41.82 85.69 -34.61
CA ASN A 92 -41.72 84.23 -34.62
C ASN A 92 -42.66 83.55 -33.61
N ILE A 93 -43.10 84.26 -32.56
CA ILE A 93 -44.06 83.76 -31.57
C ILE A 93 -45.33 83.31 -32.28
N GLY A 94 -45.78 82.08 -32.00
CA GLY A 94 -46.95 81.47 -32.62
C GLY A 94 -46.80 79.97 -32.88
N VAL A 95 -47.76 79.42 -33.60
CA VAL A 95 -47.84 78.01 -33.98
C VAL A 95 -47.40 77.84 -35.42
N TRP A 96 -46.36 77.05 -35.61
CA TRP A 96 -45.84 76.63 -36.90
C TRP A 96 -46.13 75.15 -37.11
N HIS A 97 -46.15 74.69 -38.36
CA HIS A 97 -46.18 73.26 -38.64
C HIS A 97 -45.15 72.91 -39.71
N ASN A 98 -44.47 71.79 -39.52
CA ASN A 98 -43.69 71.15 -40.55
C ASN A 98 -44.58 70.09 -41.24
N THR A 99 -44.66 70.13 -42.57
CA THR A 99 -45.55 69.29 -43.38
C THR A 99 -44.94 67.95 -43.80
N ALA A 100 -43.61 67.76 -43.69
CA ALA A 100 -42.96 66.53 -44.15
C ALA A 100 -41.80 66.08 -43.25
N ASN A 101 -41.67 64.77 -43.04
CA ASN A 101 -40.58 64.18 -42.24
C ASN A 101 -39.19 64.53 -42.81
N ALA A 102 -39.08 64.68 -44.13
CA ALA A 102 -37.83 65.02 -44.81
C ALA A 102 -37.28 66.41 -44.43
N TYR A 103 -38.14 67.33 -43.99
CA TYR A 103 -37.74 68.69 -43.58
C TYR A 103 -37.30 68.74 -42.11
N ALA A 104 -37.74 67.77 -41.31
CA ALA A 104 -37.35 67.62 -39.91
C ALA A 104 -36.00 66.92 -39.80
N THR A 105 -34.91 67.65 -39.99
CA THR A 105 -33.55 67.12 -39.90
C THR A 105 -32.81 67.66 -38.67
N GLU A 106 -31.84 66.88 -38.19
CA GLU A 106 -30.95 67.31 -37.10
C GLU A 106 -30.13 68.55 -37.51
N ALA A 107 -29.70 68.64 -38.77
CA ALA A 107 -29.01 69.81 -39.32
C ALA A 107 -29.86 71.10 -39.23
N ASN A 108 -31.19 70.97 -39.34
CA ASN A 108 -32.14 72.07 -39.18
C ASN A 108 -32.64 72.23 -37.72
N ASN A 109 -31.99 71.56 -36.76
CA ASN A 109 -32.29 71.62 -35.32
C ASN A 109 -33.67 71.10 -34.92
N TYR A 110 -34.21 70.12 -35.63
CA TYR A 110 -35.40 69.38 -35.18
C TYR A 110 -35.03 68.32 -34.14
N PRO A 111 -35.86 68.10 -33.10
CA PRO A 111 -35.58 67.11 -32.06
C PRO A 111 -35.74 65.65 -32.52
N VAL A 112 -36.48 65.44 -33.61
CA VAL A 112 -36.79 64.12 -34.17
C VAL A 112 -37.03 64.22 -35.66
N ARG A 113 -36.72 63.16 -36.42
CA ARG A 113 -36.99 63.04 -37.86
C ARG A 113 -38.46 62.74 -38.18
N ALA A 114 -39.36 63.60 -37.70
CA ALA A 114 -40.79 63.49 -37.95
C ALA A 114 -41.40 64.89 -38.09
N ALA A 115 -42.33 65.05 -39.03
CA ALA A 115 -43.18 66.23 -39.20
C ALA A 115 -43.99 66.52 -37.92
N GLY A 116 -44.52 67.73 -37.78
CA GLY A 116 -45.16 68.08 -36.52
C GLY A 116 -45.47 69.54 -36.37
N THR A 117 -45.94 69.89 -35.18
CA THR A 117 -46.29 71.24 -34.78
C THR A 117 -45.19 71.81 -33.90
N LEU A 118 -44.75 73.03 -34.18
CA LEU A 118 -43.82 73.79 -33.36
C LEU A 118 -44.56 74.99 -32.75
N PHE A 119 -44.57 75.08 -31.43
CA PHE A 119 -44.96 76.28 -30.71
C PHE A 119 -43.72 77.08 -30.36
N VAL A 120 -43.73 78.38 -30.66
CA VAL A 120 -42.74 79.36 -30.19
C VAL A 120 -43.48 80.30 -29.23
N LEU A 121 -43.12 80.25 -27.96
CA LEU A 121 -43.83 80.92 -26.87
C LEU A 121 -42.94 81.98 -26.20
N PRO A 122 -43.49 83.13 -25.78
CA PRO A 122 -42.75 84.12 -25.00
C PRO A 122 -42.44 83.60 -23.58
N ALA A 123 -41.32 84.03 -22.99
CA ALA A 123 -40.98 83.76 -21.59
C ALA A 123 -40.25 84.96 -20.94
N VAL A 124 -40.19 85.01 -19.60
CA VAL A 124 -39.66 86.14 -18.79
C VAL A 124 -38.21 86.53 -19.13
N ALA A 125 -37.45 85.66 -19.79
CA ALA A 125 -36.06 85.89 -20.18
C ALA A 125 -35.73 85.18 -21.51
N GLY A 126 -36.49 85.44 -22.59
CA GLY A 126 -36.32 84.83 -23.92
C GLY A 126 -37.61 84.15 -24.40
N GLY A 127 -37.57 82.85 -24.64
CA GLY A 127 -38.78 82.09 -24.95
C GLY A 127 -38.61 80.58 -24.90
N THR A 128 -39.70 79.88 -25.20
CA THR A 128 -39.77 78.42 -25.16
C THR A 128 -40.23 77.92 -26.51
N GLN A 129 -39.53 76.90 -27.03
CA GLN A 129 -40.03 76.12 -28.15
C GLN A 129 -40.58 74.79 -27.64
N VAL A 130 -41.73 74.39 -28.19
CA VAL A 130 -42.34 73.08 -27.96
C VAL A 130 -42.60 72.41 -29.30
N TYR A 131 -42.02 71.24 -29.55
CA TYR A 131 -42.25 70.47 -30.76
C TYR A 131 -43.06 69.21 -30.47
N ILE A 132 -44.16 69.04 -31.19
CA ILE A 132 -45.06 67.89 -31.09
C ILE A 132 -45.09 67.20 -32.47
N PRO A 133 -44.40 66.06 -32.64
CA PRO A 133 -44.42 65.31 -33.88
C PRO A 133 -45.79 64.62 -34.07
N TYR A 134 -46.23 64.47 -35.32
CA TYR A 134 -47.56 63.92 -35.66
C TYR A 134 -47.78 62.46 -35.21
N ASN A 135 -46.69 61.73 -35.00
CA ASN A 135 -46.69 60.30 -34.67
C ASN A 135 -46.67 60.03 -33.16
N ASN A 136 -46.89 61.06 -32.32
CA ASN A 136 -46.88 60.97 -30.86
C ASN A 136 -45.57 60.41 -30.27
N SER A 137 -44.42 60.56 -30.95
CA SER A 137 -43.13 60.07 -30.44
C SER A 137 -42.56 60.91 -29.28
N GLY A 138 -43.38 61.73 -28.61
CA GLY A 138 -43.02 62.57 -27.47
C GLY A 138 -43.29 64.05 -27.70
N ILE A 139 -43.35 64.81 -26.60
CA ILE A 139 -43.40 66.28 -26.65
C ILE A 139 -42.01 66.79 -26.28
N TRP A 140 -41.40 67.59 -27.16
CA TRP A 140 -40.05 68.11 -26.97
C TRP A 140 -40.10 69.57 -26.59
N THR A 141 -39.27 70.01 -25.66
CA THR A 141 -39.18 71.42 -25.25
C THR A 141 -37.75 71.88 -25.20
N ARG A 142 -37.54 73.18 -25.43
CA ARG A 142 -36.27 73.86 -25.18
C ARG A 142 -36.50 75.33 -24.89
N THR A 143 -35.55 75.97 -24.24
CA THR A 143 -35.62 77.38 -23.87
C THR A 143 -34.49 78.18 -24.49
N GLN A 144 -34.75 79.46 -24.71
CA GLN A 144 -33.77 80.48 -25.07
C GLN A 144 -33.64 81.42 -23.87
N THR A 145 -32.41 81.71 -23.41
CA THR A 145 -32.15 82.62 -22.28
C THR A 145 -31.92 84.07 -22.75
N SER A 146 -32.23 85.05 -21.90
CA SER A 146 -32.16 86.47 -22.22
C SER A 146 -30.75 86.88 -22.66
N GLY A 147 -30.66 87.58 -23.79
CA GLY A 147 -29.39 88.02 -24.36
C GLY A 147 -28.60 86.97 -25.14
N SER A 148 -29.11 85.74 -25.28
CA SER A 148 -28.49 84.69 -26.11
C SER A 148 -29.22 84.51 -27.45
N SER A 149 -28.47 84.36 -28.54
CA SER A 149 -29.03 83.99 -29.86
C SER A 149 -29.28 82.49 -30.02
N GLY A 150 -28.85 81.67 -29.04
CA GLY A 150 -28.89 80.21 -29.12
C GLY A 150 -30.01 79.59 -28.29
N TRP A 151 -30.67 78.58 -28.86
CA TRP A 151 -31.57 77.71 -28.12
C TRP A 151 -30.79 76.65 -27.35
N ASN A 152 -31.24 76.32 -26.14
CA ASN A 152 -30.75 75.14 -25.43
C ASN A 152 -31.07 73.85 -26.20
N ALA A 153 -30.37 72.77 -25.87
CA ALA A 153 -30.68 71.45 -26.41
C ALA A 153 -32.13 71.04 -26.10
N TRP A 154 -32.74 70.30 -27.03
CA TRP A 154 -34.08 69.75 -26.87
C TRP A 154 -34.15 68.73 -25.72
N LYS A 155 -35.24 68.76 -24.96
CA LYS A 155 -35.58 67.78 -23.93
C LYS A 155 -36.99 67.22 -24.16
N GLN A 156 -37.16 65.91 -24.07
CA GLN A 156 -38.47 65.27 -24.18
C GLN A 156 -39.19 65.28 -22.83
N LEU A 157 -40.40 65.82 -22.76
CA LEU A 157 -41.24 65.78 -21.56
C LEU A 157 -41.66 64.33 -21.25
N GLY A 158 -41.37 63.88 -20.02
CA GLY A 158 -41.80 62.58 -19.51
C GLY A 158 -40.80 61.42 -19.72
N ALA A 159 -39.67 61.65 -20.38
CA ALA A 159 -38.62 60.64 -20.56
C ALA A 159 -37.90 60.26 -19.23
N ASP A 160 -37.95 61.13 -18.21
CA ASP A 160 -37.16 60.98 -16.98
C ASP A 160 -37.87 60.23 -15.82
N LYS A 161 -38.96 59.47 -16.08
CA LYS A 161 -39.67 58.74 -15.00
C LYS A 161 -39.34 57.24 -15.00
N LEU A 162 -38.70 56.78 -13.92
CA LEU A 162 -38.54 55.36 -13.62
C LEU A 162 -39.92 54.71 -13.33
N GLY A 163 -40.22 53.60 -14.00
CA GLY A 163 -41.30 52.68 -13.58
C GLY A 163 -42.50 52.50 -14.51
N ASN A 164 -42.48 52.93 -15.78
CA ASN A 164 -43.63 52.75 -16.68
C ASN A 164 -43.70 51.35 -17.34
N SER A 165 -43.35 50.28 -16.61
CA SER A 165 -43.17 48.88 -17.03
C SER A 165 -41.89 48.57 -17.85
N GLY A 166 -41.55 47.28 -17.95
CA GLY A 166 -40.37 46.77 -18.67
C GLY A 166 -39.04 46.87 -17.91
N ASN A 167 -37.96 46.36 -18.53
CA ASN A 167 -36.60 46.52 -18.01
C ASN A 167 -36.15 47.97 -18.21
N GLN A 168 -35.82 48.67 -17.12
CA GLN A 168 -35.41 50.07 -17.13
C GLN A 168 -33.90 50.15 -16.90
N THR A 169 -33.16 50.65 -17.89
CA THR A 169 -31.70 50.80 -17.80
C THR A 169 -31.37 52.26 -17.52
N LEU A 170 -30.70 52.53 -16.39
CA LEU A 170 -30.18 53.85 -16.06
C LEU A 170 -28.96 54.12 -16.95
N ALA A 171 -28.95 55.24 -17.70
CA ALA A 171 -27.92 55.56 -18.68
C ALA A 171 -26.48 55.57 -18.12
N ASN A 172 -26.34 55.83 -16.81
CA ASN A 172 -25.05 55.79 -16.09
C ASN A 172 -25.03 54.76 -14.95
N GLY A 173 -26.01 53.84 -14.90
CA GLY A 173 -26.12 52.79 -13.89
C GLY A 173 -26.43 53.26 -12.46
N ILE A 174 -26.55 54.56 -12.20
CA ILE A 174 -26.67 55.13 -10.86
C ILE A 174 -28.09 55.67 -10.62
N LEU A 175 -28.76 55.12 -9.60
CA LEU A 175 -30.00 55.66 -9.04
C LEU A 175 -29.67 56.47 -7.78
N ASN A 176 -29.85 57.79 -7.84
CA ASN A 176 -29.52 58.68 -6.72
C ASN A 176 -30.79 59.05 -5.94
N ILE A 177 -30.94 58.54 -4.72
CA ILE A 177 -32.05 58.85 -3.81
C ILE A 177 -31.45 59.71 -2.69
N GLN A 178 -31.68 61.02 -2.69
CA GLN A 178 -31.07 61.95 -1.71
C GLN A 178 -32.11 62.67 -0.86
N ARG A 179 -32.16 62.41 0.46
CA ARG A 179 -33.00 63.15 1.42
C ARG A 179 -32.34 63.22 2.81
N ASN A 180 -32.68 64.24 3.60
CA ASN A 180 -32.17 64.43 4.98
C ASN A 180 -32.83 63.51 6.03
N ALA A 181 -33.33 62.36 5.63
CA ALA A 181 -33.97 61.36 6.46
C ALA A 181 -33.51 59.97 6.01
N TRP A 182 -33.88 58.90 6.72
CA TRP A 182 -33.60 57.54 6.24
C TRP A 182 -34.13 57.34 4.82
N GLU A 183 -33.20 57.13 3.90
CA GLU A 183 -33.48 56.85 2.51
C GLU A 183 -33.88 55.39 2.40
N LYS A 184 -34.98 55.11 1.71
CA LYS A 184 -35.59 53.77 1.68
C LYS A 184 -35.92 53.39 0.25
N TYR A 185 -35.45 52.23 -0.18
CA TYR A 185 -35.97 51.55 -1.36
C TYR A 185 -36.79 50.34 -0.91
N ARG A 186 -38.02 50.20 -1.44
CA ARG A 186 -38.98 49.17 -1.00
C ARG A 186 -39.29 48.21 -2.14
N LEU A 187 -39.12 46.92 -1.89
CA LEU A 187 -39.62 45.84 -2.72
C LEU A 187 -40.78 45.17 -1.99
N THR A 188 -42.01 45.43 -2.43
CA THR A 188 -43.22 44.91 -1.79
C THR A 188 -43.65 43.60 -2.44
N ASN A 189 -43.86 42.57 -1.65
CA ASN A 189 -44.35 41.27 -2.07
C ASN A 189 -45.88 41.29 -2.17
N SER A 190 -46.46 40.28 -2.82
CA SER A 190 -47.91 40.18 -3.02
C SER A 190 -48.73 40.03 -1.74
N ASP A 191 -48.12 39.53 -0.67
CA ASP A 191 -48.74 39.35 0.65
C ASP A 191 -48.70 40.61 1.53
N GLY A 192 -48.15 41.72 1.01
CA GLY A 192 -48.00 42.98 1.75
C GLY A 192 -46.74 43.06 2.61
N SER A 193 -45.98 41.96 2.75
CA SER A 193 -44.63 42.01 3.31
C SER A 193 -43.69 42.74 2.34
N TYR A 194 -42.60 43.29 2.85
CA TYR A 194 -41.65 43.97 1.98
C TYR A 194 -40.23 43.93 2.50
N TRP A 195 -39.31 43.97 1.53
CA TRP A 195 -37.92 44.29 1.79
C TRP A 195 -37.72 45.79 1.72
N ARG A 196 -37.06 46.31 2.75
CA ARG A 196 -36.72 47.72 2.85
C ARG A 196 -35.22 47.87 2.97
N PHE A 197 -34.64 48.48 1.95
CA PHE A 197 -33.24 48.81 1.85
C PHE A 197 -33.09 50.23 2.39
N GLU A 198 -32.39 50.40 3.50
CA GLU A 198 -32.30 51.70 4.18
C GLU A 198 -30.86 52.22 4.18
N SER A 199 -30.62 53.44 3.71
CA SER A 199 -29.38 54.18 3.95
C SER A 199 -29.59 55.25 5.01
N ALA A 200 -28.66 55.35 5.94
CA ALA A 200 -28.66 56.41 6.94
C ALA A 200 -28.21 57.73 6.28
N PRO A 201 -28.90 58.85 6.53
CA PRO A 201 -28.45 60.14 6.05
C PRO A 201 -27.08 60.48 6.65
N VAL A 202 -26.20 61.05 5.84
CA VAL A 202 -24.86 61.51 6.26
C VAL A 202 -24.94 63.01 6.53
N SER A 203 -24.73 63.44 7.77
CA SER A 203 -24.63 64.86 8.11
C SER A 203 -23.23 65.40 7.82
N ALA A 204 -23.11 66.73 7.73
CA ALA A 204 -21.82 67.38 7.55
C ALA A 204 -20.88 66.97 8.70
N ASN A 205 -19.70 66.44 8.35
CA ASN A 205 -18.67 65.87 9.23
C ASN A 205 -18.84 64.40 9.65
N GLU A 206 -19.81 63.68 9.09
CA GLU A 206 -19.87 62.22 9.25
C GLU A 206 -19.15 61.52 8.09
N ASN A 207 -18.20 60.63 8.41
CA ASN A 207 -17.50 59.81 7.43
C ASN A 207 -18.17 58.43 7.30
N GLY A 208 -18.56 58.08 6.07
CA GLY A 208 -19.01 56.73 5.72
C GLY A 208 -20.51 56.55 5.55
N ALA A 209 -20.88 55.68 4.61
CA ALA A 209 -22.24 55.22 4.41
C ALA A 209 -22.60 54.13 5.42
N ARG A 210 -23.84 54.13 5.89
CA ARG A 210 -24.46 53.02 6.61
C ARG A 210 -25.68 52.59 5.84
N PHE A 211 -25.77 51.32 5.48
CA PHE A 211 -26.96 50.75 4.86
C PHE A 211 -27.43 49.49 5.60
N ASN A 212 -28.71 49.20 5.51
CA ASN A 212 -29.35 48.04 6.13
C ASN A 212 -30.28 47.35 5.12
N TYR A 213 -30.43 46.03 5.24
CA TYR A 213 -31.54 45.28 4.70
C TYR A 213 -32.51 44.96 5.83
N VAL A 214 -33.77 45.36 5.69
CA VAL A 214 -34.81 45.15 6.70
C VAL A 214 -35.95 44.35 6.09
N PHE A 215 -36.36 43.32 6.81
CA PHE A 215 -37.47 42.46 6.47
C PHE A 215 -38.67 42.92 7.31
N VAL A 216 -39.77 43.27 6.65
CA VAL A 216 -40.97 43.77 7.33
C VAL A 216 -42.17 42.89 6.96
N GLY A 217 -42.87 42.43 7.98
CA GLY A 217 -44.12 41.66 7.83
C GLY A 217 -45.26 42.50 7.26
N ALA A 218 -46.33 41.84 6.84
CA ALA A 218 -47.54 42.50 6.32
C ALA A 218 -48.23 43.41 7.34
N ASP A 219 -47.96 43.19 8.64
CA ASP A 219 -48.42 43.99 9.79
C ASP A 219 -47.55 45.23 10.06
N ASN A 220 -46.58 45.52 9.19
CA ASN A 220 -45.53 46.54 9.37
C ASN A 220 -44.57 46.28 10.55
N GLY A 221 -44.60 45.10 11.16
CA GLY A 221 -43.62 44.68 12.15
C GLY A 221 -42.28 44.36 11.49
N GLU A 222 -41.18 44.88 12.03
CA GLU A 222 -39.85 44.41 11.62
C GLU A 222 -39.66 42.97 12.10
N ILE A 223 -39.50 42.05 11.16
CA ILE A 223 -39.33 40.62 11.44
C ILE A 223 -37.87 40.19 11.39
N GLY A 224 -36.99 41.00 10.79
CA GLY A 224 -35.55 40.75 10.76
C GLY A 224 -34.75 41.88 10.14
N ARG A 225 -33.45 41.92 10.42
CA ARG A 225 -32.51 42.89 9.82
C ARG A 225 -31.12 42.33 9.60
N VAL A 226 -30.50 42.78 8.52
CA VAL A 226 -29.05 42.72 8.30
C VAL A 226 -28.56 44.16 8.27
N ALA A 227 -27.92 44.59 9.35
CA ALA A 227 -27.44 45.96 9.52
C ALA A 227 -25.94 46.03 9.35
N PHE A 228 -25.46 46.88 8.45
CA PHE A 228 -24.04 47.17 8.34
C PHE A 228 -23.69 48.36 9.25
N PRO A 229 -22.52 48.34 9.91
CA PRO A 229 -22.00 49.50 10.62
C PRO A 229 -21.58 50.60 9.64
N ARG A 230 -21.47 51.83 10.14
CA ARG A 230 -20.90 52.93 9.37
C ARG A 230 -19.40 52.70 9.18
N VAL A 231 -18.93 52.72 7.95
CA VAL A 231 -17.51 52.51 7.62
C VAL A 231 -16.73 53.81 7.85
N ALA A 232 -15.82 53.84 8.82
CA ALA A 232 -14.92 54.98 9.01
C ALA A 232 -13.78 54.94 7.98
N GLY A 233 -13.29 56.12 7.57
CA GLY A 233 -12.26 56.24 6.53
C GLY A 233 -10.99 55.45 6.87
N GLY A 234 -10.68 54.44 6.05
CA GLY A 234 -9.48 53.58 6.18
C GLY A 234 -9.74 52.10 6.46
N GLU A 235 -10.98 51.69 6.72
CA GLU A 235 -11.31 50.28 6.99
C GLU A 235 -11.72 49.53 5.71
N THR A 236 -10.90 48.56 5.29
CA THR A 236 -11.11 47.80 4.04
C THR A 236 -12.22 46.75 4.13
N VAL A 237 -12.58 46.27 5.33
CA VAL A 237 -13.67 45.30 5.50
C VAL A 237 -14.32 45.48 6.89
N ALA A 238 -15.46 46.14 6.94
CA ALA A 238 -16.18 46.53 8.17
C ALA A 238 -16.86 45.36 8.92
N TYR A 239 -16.23 44.19 8.97
CA TYR A 239 -16.68 43.10 9.84
C TYR A 239 -15.80 42.99 11.09
N GLN A 240 -14.48 43.12 10.99
CA GLN A 240 -13.62 42.76 12.12
C GLN A 240 -13.58 43.82 13.23
N SER A 241 -13.53 45.11 12.91
CA SER A 241 -13.55 46.18 13.93
C SER A 241 -14.92 46.28 14.60
N PHE A 242 -16.01 46.28 13.84
CA PHE A 242 -17.38 46.24 14.38
C PHE A 242 -17.66 44.96 15.17
N VAL A 243 -17.25 43.78 14.69
CA VAL A 243 -17.35 42.54 15.46
C VAL A 243 -16.52 42.63 16.73
N ASN A 244 -15.30 43.20 16.70
CA ASN A 244 -14.50 43.36 17.92
C ASN A 244 -15.13 44.38 18.90
N THR A 245 -15.75 45.46 18.40
CA THR A 245 -16.45 46.45 19.23
C THR A 245 -17.80 45.94 19.73
N ARG A 246 -18.54 45.11 18.96
CA ARG A 246 -19.73 44.40 19.42
C ARG A 246 -19.40 43.24 20.33
N ILE A 247 -18.30 42.52 20.14
CA ILE A 247 -17.75 41.57 21.12
C ILE A 247 -17.41 42.31 22.42
N ALA A 248 -16.98 43.57 22.35
CA ALA A 248 -16.72 44.40 23.52
C ALA A 248 -17.99 44.99 24.17
N ALA A 249 -19.03 45.33 23.39
CA ALA A 249 -20.25 46.01 23.84
C ALA A 249 -21.48 45.09 24.07
N GLU A 250 -21.62 43.99 23.33
CA GLU A 250 -22.62 42.92 23.48
C GLU A 250 -22.10 41.73 24.30
N LYS A 251 -21.16 41.99 25.22
CA LYS A 251 -20.84 41.06 26.31
C LYS A 251 -22.04 40.56 27.13
N PRO A 252 -23.27 41.11 27.13
CA PRO A 252 -24.38 40.41 27.76
C PRO A 252 -24.88 39.15 27.03
N PHE A 253 -24.56 38.91 25.74
CA PHE A 253 -25.06 37.73 25.00
C PHE A 253 -23.98 36.83 24.39
N LEU A 254 -22.73 37.29 24.37
CA LEU A 254 -21.55 36.44 24.14
C LEU A 254 -20.62 36.46 25.37
N GLN A 255 -21.19 36.59 26.56
CA GLN A 255 -20.51 36.16 27.78
C GLN A 255 -20.48 34.63 27.76
N THR A 256 -19.27 34.06 27.69
CA THR A 256 -18.97 32.91 28.54
C THR A 256 -19.55 33.28 29.90
N ILE A 257 -20.62 32.61 30.34
CA ILE A 257 -21.14 32.80 31.69
C ILE A 257 -19.95 32.53 32.59
N ASN A 258 -19.34 33.58 33.14
CA ASN A 258 -18.43 33.41 34.23
C ASN A 258 -19.32 33.08 35.41
N TYR A 259 -19.55 31.78 35.61
CA TYR A 259 -20.39 31.20 36.67
C TYR A 259 -19.91 31.59 38.09
N HIS A 260 -18.85 32.39 38.18
CA HIS A 260 -18.37 33.00 39.41
C HIS A 260 -19.22 34.19 39.88
N THR A 261 -19.95 34.88 38.99
CA THR A 261 -20.66 36.14 39.31
C THR A 261 -22.18 36.06 39.37
N ASP A 262 -22.83 35.02 38.83
CA ASP A 262 -24.29 34.82 38.95
C ASP A 262 -24.60 33.44 39.56
N LYS A 263 -25.14 33.44 40.78
CA LYS A 263 -25.36 32.25 41.62
C LYS A 263 -26.83 31.82 41.71
N SER A 264 -27.73 32.38 40.88
CA SER A 264 -29.16 32.44 41.21
C SER A 264 -30.11 31.53 40.43
N SER A 265 -29.66 30.68 39.50
CA SER A 265 -30.56 29.69 38.88
C SER A 265 -30.05 28.25 39.02
N ALA A 266 -30.99 27.40 39.43
CA ALA A 266 -30.81 26.02 39.81
C ALA A 266 -30.23 25.17 38.66
N TYR A 267 -29.28 24.30 39.02
CA TYR A 267 -28.63 23.32 38.16
C TYR A 267 -27.74 23.88 37.03
N ALA A 268 -27.00 23.00 36.38
CA ALA A 268 -26.59 23.13 34.98
C ALA A 268 -25.29 23.88 34.61
N LYS A 269 -24.16 23.68 35.33
CA LYS A 269 -22.80 23.97 34.79
C LYS A 269 -22.37 23.02 33.64
N THR A 270 -23.29 22.75 32.73
CA THR A 270 -23.05 22.25 31.38
C THR A 270 -22.90 23.46 30.47
N GLY A 271 -21.71 23.72 29.94
CA GLY A 271 -21.52 24.91 29.13
C GLY A 271 -20.11 25.00 28.61
N PHE A 272 -20.01 25.07 27.30
CA PHE A 272 -18.84 24.78 26.48
C PHE A 272 -17.56 25.58 26.82
N TYR A 273 -16.44 24.91 26.52
CA TYR A 273 -15.08 25.44 26.34
C TYR A 273 -14.46 26.15 27.54
N ARG A 274 -13.60 25.44 28.26
CA ARG A 274 -12.62 26.04 29.18
C ARG A 274 -11.24 25.87 28.58
N GLY A 275 -10.48 26.96 28.44
CA GLY A 275 -9.12 26.90 27.94
C GLY A 275 -8.16 26.17 28.90
N ASN A 276 -7.04 25.70 28.37
CA ASN A 276 -5.99 25.05 29.14
C ASN A 276 -5.51 25.96 30.30
N GLY A 277 -5.37 25.42 31.51
CA GLY A 277 -4.95 26.15 32.71
C GLY A 277 -6.06 26.92 33.44
N ALA A 278 -7.30 26.93 32.94
CA ALA A 278 -8.42 27.54 33.63
C ALA A 278 -8.72 26.82 34.96
N GLN A 279 -9.11 27.56 36.01
CA GLN A 279 -9.40 26.97 37.32
C GLN A 279 -10.88 26.61 37.49
N LEU A 280 -11.16 25.42 38.04
CA LEU A 280 -12.47 25.00 38.52
C LEU A 280 -12.35 24.64 40.01
N ASN A 281 -13.06 25.37 40.89
CA ASN A 281 -12.97 25.22 42.34
C ASN A 281 -11.51 25.25 42.87
N GLY A 282 -10.66 26.11 42.31
CA GLY A 282 -9.25 26.26 42.73
C GLY A 282 -8.29 25.20 42.17
N GLN A 283 -8.76 24.30 41.31
CA GLN A 283 -7.94 23.28 40.65
C GLN A 283 -7.72 23.68 39.19
N ALA A 284 -6.47 23.70 38.71
CA ALA A 284 -6.15 24.01 37.32
C ALA A 284 -6.53 22.85 36.39
N LEU A 285 -7.22 23.15 35.29
CA LEU A 285 -7.57 22.18 34.27
C LEU A 285 -6.37 21.93 33.33
N PRO A 286 -6.06 20.67 33.02
CA PRO A 286 -4.87 20.31 32.24
C PRO A 286 -5.03 20.46 30.71
N SER A 287 -6.24 20.71 30.20
CA SER A 287 -6.50 20.90 28.77
C SER A 287 -7.80 21.66 28.52
N MET A 288 -8.23 21.69 27.25
CA MET A 288 -9.50 22.22 26.83
C MET A 288 -10.64 21.23 27.09
N GLU A 289 -11.59 21.59 27.96
CA GLU A 289 -12.60 20.64 28.46
C GLU A 289 -14.05 21.10 28.28
N ILE A 290 -14.92 20.16 27.89
CA ILE A 290 -16.38 20.25 27.93
C ILE A 290 -16.84 19.57 29.22
N HIS A 291 -17.50 20.31 30.11
CA HIS A 291 -17.91 19.82 31.43
C HIS A 291 -19.44 19.73 31.52
N ILE A 292 -19.93 18.69 32.19
CA ILE A 292 -21.35 18.37 32.41
C ILE A 292 -21.58 18.21 33.91
N ALA A 293 -22.41 19.08 34.49
CA ALA A 293 -22.78 19.04 35.90
C ALA A 293 -23.99 18.13 36.16
N HIS A 294 -24.06 17.56 37.36
CA HIS A 294 -25.21 16.76 37.78
C HIS A 294 -26.44 17.65 38.03
N PRO A 295 -27.61 17.34 37.45
CA PRO A 295 -28.80 18.19 37.50
C PRO A 295 -29.55 18.16 38.83
N GLU A 296 -28.94 17.62 39.89
CA GLU A 296 -29.53 17.57 41.24
C GLU A 296 -28.62 18.22 42.30
N HIS A 297 -27.41 18.63 41.92
CA HIS A 297 -26.43 19.18 42.85
C HIS A 297 -26.01 20.60 42.41
N ALA A 298 -25.93 21.52 43.38
CA ALA A 298 -25.59 22.92 43.14
C ALA A 298 -24.06 23.19 43.07
N ASN A 299 -23.24 22.17 43.31
CA ASN A 299 -21.79 22.20 43.23
C ASN A 299 -21.30 21.21 42.14
N ASN A 300 -19.99 20.99 42.02
CA ASN A 300 -19.45 20.03 41.03
C ASN A 300 -19.64 18.57 41.45
N ALA A 301 -20.48 18.27 42.45
CA ALA A 301 -20.70 16.91 42.88
C ALA A 301 -21.18 16.05 41.71
N TYR A 302 -20.53 14.90 41.53
CA TYR A 302 -20.83 13.93 40.48
C TYR A 302 -20.72 14.47 39.04
N ALA A 303 -20.09 15.62 38.82
CA ALA A 303 -19.89 16.14 37.48
C ALA A 303 -18.95 15.26 36.64
N ARG A 304 -19.02 15.40 35.32
CA ARG A 304 -18.18 14.67 34.33
C ARG A 304 -17.68 15.64 33.26
N GLY A 305 -16.52 15.38 32.69
CA GLY A 305 -16.06 16.15 31.53
C GLY A 305 -15.40 15.31 30.46
N LEU A 306 -15.27 15.91 29.28
CA LEU A 306 -14.59 15.40 28.09
C LEU A 306 -13.60 16.46 27.61
N GLY A 307 -12.31 16.14 27.64
CA GLY A 307 -11.22 17.06 27.34
C GLY A 307 -10.40 16.64 26.13
N PHE A 308 -9.97 17.65 25.36
CA PHE A 308 -9.11 17.51 24.18
C PHE A 308 -7.78 18.24 24.45
N ALA A 309 -6.66 17.54 24.34
CA ALA A 309 -5.36 18.19 24.31
C ALA A 309 -5.13 18.84 22.92
N TYR A 310 -4.42 19.97 22.91
CA TYR A 310 -4.01 20.67 21.69
C TYR A 310 -2.57 21.18 21.86
N GLY A 311 -1.80 21.28 20.77
CA GLY A 311 -0.35 21.52 20.79
C GLY A 311 0.43 20.23 20.52
N ASP A 312 1.56 20.02 21.20
CA ASP A 312 2.42 18.82 21.04
C ASP A 312 1.82 17.52 21.62
N ARG A 313 0.53 17.52 21.99
CA ARG A 313 -0.19 16.37 22.54
C ARG A 313 -1.56 16.22 21.88
N PHE A 314 -1.90 14.99 21.45
CA PHE A 314 -3.16 14.62 20.80
C PHE A 314 -3.95 13.61 21.65
N ASP A 315 -4.38 14.03 22.84
CA ASP A 315 -5.06 13.16 23.81
C ASP A 315 -6.56 13.53 23.95
N LEU A 316 -7.42 12.51 24.06
CA LEU A 316 -8.82 12.62 24.48
C LEU A 316 -8.97 12.00 25.87
N PHE A 317 -9.58 12.71 26.84
CA PHE A 317 -9.76 12.19 28.20
C PHE A 317 -11.12 12.56 28.80
N THR A 318 -11.52 11.82 29.83
CA THR A 318 -12.67 12.13 30.69
C THR A 318 -12.20 12.52 32.08
N THR A 319 -13.01 13.31 32.76
CA THR A 319 -12.75 13.80 34.13
C THR A 319 -13.96 13.51 35.00
N ALA A 320 -13.75 13.33 36.31
CA ALA A 320 -14.83 13.06 37.25
C ALA A 320 -14.64 13.80 38.58
N TRP A 321 -15.77 14.08 39.24
CA TRP A 321 -15.82 14.68 40.58
C TRP A 321 -16.65 13.80 41.52
N ASN A 322 -16.23 13.74 42.78
CA ASN A 322 -16.88 12.91 43.80
C ASN A 322 -18.15 13.57 44.33
N LYS A 323 -18.80 12.94 45.32
CA LYS A 323 -20.02 13.46 45.97
C LYS A 323 -19.86 14.83 46.64
N ASP A 324 -18.63 15.18 47.00
CA ASP A 324 -18.29 16.43 47.69
C ASP A 324 -17.86 17.53 46.70
N GLY A 325 -17.82 17.21 45.39
CA GLY A 325 -17.39 18.14 44.34
C GLY A 325 -15.88 18.29 44.20
N SER A 326 -15.11 17.37 44.78
CA SER A 326 -13.64 17.29 44.64
C SER A 326 -13.26 16.53 43.38
N TYR A 327 -12.24 17.00 42.67
CA TYR A 327 -11.73 16.37 41.46
C TYR A 327 -11.16 14.98 41.79
N MET A 328 -11.68 13.95 41.13
CA MET A 328 -11.26 12.56 41.33
C MET A 328 -10.12 12.15 40.40
N GLY A 329 -9.78 13.00 39.43
CA GLY A 329 -8.77 12.72 38.41
C GLY A 329 -9.36 12.62 37.01
N MET A 330 -8.44 12.38 36.07
CA MET A 330 -8.74 12.19 34.65
C MET A 330 -8.46 10.75 34.24
N LYS A 331 -9.25 10.24 33.29
CA LYS A 331 -9.05 8.97 32.61
C LYS A 331 -8.98 9.19 31.10
N ALA A 332 -7.83 8.85 30.51
CA ALA A 332 -7.63 8.85 29.07
C ALA A 332 -8.65 7.94 28.35
N VAL A 333 -9.22 8.43 27.25
CA VAL A 333 -10.17 7.73 26.37
C VAL A 333 -9.46 7.24 25.10
N LEU A 334 -8.63 8.09 24.49
CA LEU A 334 -7.66 7.73 23.47
C LEU A 334 -6.40 8.57 23.71
N THR A 335 -5.28 7.89 23.92
CA THR A 335 -3.95 8.51 23.95
C THR A 335 -3.08 7.74 22.98
N GLU A 336 -2.06 8.40 22.41
CA GLU A 336 -0.91 7.71 21.79
C GLU A 336 -0.25 6.71 22.76
N LEU A 337 -0.50 6.84 24.08
CA LEU A 337 -0.02 5.88 25.07
C LEU A 337 -0.58 4.46 24.85
N ASN A 338 -1.72 4.29 24.16
CA ASN A 338 -2.32 2.98 23.87
C ASN A 338 -2.92 2.83 22.46
N GLY A 339 -2.99 3.88 21.64
CA GLY A 339 -3.49 3.82 20.27
C GLY A 339 -2.37 3.61 19.25
N VAL A 340 -2.62 2.78 18.24
CA VAL A 340 -1.72 2.59 17.08
C VAL A 340 -2.18 3.54 15.96
N MET A 341 -1.29 4.38 15.43
CA MET A 341 -1.57 5.20 14.23
C MET A 341 -1.87 4.30 13.03
N LEU A 342 -2.67 4.84 12.11
CA LEU A 342 -3.12 4.13 10.91
C LEU A 342 -2.04 4.03 9.82
N ASN A 343 -0.92 4.76 9.95
CA ASN A 343 0.18 4.75 9.02
C ASN A 343 1.53 5.08 9.70
N GLY A 344 2.63 4.70 9.04
CA GLY A 344 4.00 4.94 9.53
C GLY A 344 4.49 3.91 10.55
N ASN A 345 5.80 3.91 10.79
CA ASN A 345 6.42 3.05 11.80
C ASN A 345 6.09 3.56 13.20
N GLN A 346 5.78 2.64 14.12
CA GLN A 346 5.36 2.99 15.48
C GLN A 346 6.01 2.14 16.55
N THR A 347 6.33 2.76 17.69
CA THR A 347 6.81 2.08 18.89
C THR A 347 5.70 2.07 19.94
N ILE A 348 5.20 0.88 20.30
CA ILE A 348 4.18 0.71 21.34
C ILE A 348 4.90 0.38 22.66
N ALA A 349 4.90 1.33 23.61
CA ALA A 349 5.61 1.19 24.89
C ALA A 349 4.72 0.67 26.04
N GLY A 350 5.34 0.11 27.07
CA GLY A 350 4.68 -0.41 28.28
C GLY A 350 3.94 -1.74 28.06
N ASN A 351 3.35 -2.29 29.13
CA ASN A 351 2.56 -3.53 29.05
C ASN A 351 1.19 -3.23 28.42
N LYS A 352 0.81 -3.99 27.40
CA LYS A 352 -0.52 -3.93 26.77
C LYS A 352 -1.28 -5.22 27.03
N THR A 353 -2.52 -5.09 27.49
CA THR A 353 -3.44 -6.22 27.69
C THR A 353 -4.43 -6.25 26.54
N PHE A 354 -4.38 -7.30 25.74
CA PHE A 354 -5.37 -7.57 24.69
C PHE A 354 -6.35 -8.62 25.22
N ALA A 355 -7.64 -8.38 25.07
CA ALA A 355 -8.69 -9.31 25.53
C ALA A 355 -8.82 -10.56 24.64
N SER A 356 -8.03 -10.63 23.57
CA SER A 356 -7.99 -11.70 22.56
C SER A 356 -6.63 -11.69 21.87
N ASP A 357 -6.48 -12.48 20.81
CA ASP A 357 -5.24 -12.64 20.04
C ASP A 357 -4.79 -11.35 19.33
N ILE A 358 -3.47 -11.20 19.19
CA ILE A 358 -2.83 -10.17 18.37
C ILE A 358 -2.55 -10.75 16.99
N THR A 359 -3.10 -10.17 15.92
CA THR A 359 -2.83 -10.58 14.54
C THR A 359 -1.94 -9.56 13.83
N VAL A 360 -0.79 -9.99 13.32
CA VAL A 360 0.13 -9.21 12.49
C VAL A 360 -0.03 -9.65 11.03
N THR A 361 -0.56 -8.75 10.20
CA THR A 361 -0.82 -9.01 8.78
C THR A 361 0.35 -8.55 7.91
N GLY A 362 0.97 -9.47 7.17
CA GLY A 362 1.93 -9.15 6.13
C GLY A 362 1.25 -8.97 4.76
N ALA A 363 2.00 -8.57 3.73
CA ALA A 363 1.50 -8.59 2.36
C ALA A 363 1.28 -10.06 1.90
N GLY A 364 0.08 -10.60 2.09
CA GLY A 364 -0.27 -11.98 1.72
C GLY A 364 -1.38 -12.60 2.60
N SER A 365 -1.65 -13.89 2.42
CA SER A 365 -2.70 -14.63 3.17
C SER A 365 -2.20 -15.25 4.49
N SER A 366 -0.90 -15.21 4.77
CA SER A 366 -0.29 -15.79 5.97
C SER A 366 -0.07 -14.71 7.02
N ASN A 367 -0.90 -14.71 8.06
CA ASN A 367 -0.75 -13.80 9.19
C ASN A 367 -0.03 -14.51 10.34
N LEU A 368 0.72 -13.73 11.12
CA LEU A 368 1.26 -14.16 12.40
C LEU A 368 0.25 -13.81 13.49
N MET A 369 -0.27 -14.81 14.21
CA MET A 369 -1.08 -14.62 15.40
C MET A 369 -0.27 -14.94 16.65
N LEU A 370 -0.34 -14.07 17.66
CA LEU A 370 0.18 -14.29 19.01
C LEU A 370 -1.02 -14.36 19.95
N GLY A 371 -1.18 -15.48 20.65
CA GLY A 371 -2.38 -15.76 21.42
C GLY A 371 -2.13 -16.50 22.73
N SER A 372 -3.13 -16.49 23.59
CA SER A 372 -3.21 -17.34 24.78
C SER A 372 -4.53 -18.08 24.78
N GLY A 373 -4.49 -19.41 24.80
CA GLY A 373 -5.66 -20.23 25.05
C GLY A 373 -5.91 -20.43 26.54
N GLY A 374 -6.90 -21.24 26.87
CA GLY A 374 -7.23 -21.54 28.27
C GLY A 374 -6.15 -22.33 29.03
N ALA A 375 -5.18 -22.91 28.32
CA ALA A 375 -4.13 -23.77 28.87
C ALA A 375 -2.76 -23.57 28.21
N ASP A 376 -2.57 -22.56 27.37
CA ASP A 376 -1.37 -22.41 26.56
C ASP A 376 -1.16 -20.97 26.05
N VAL A 377 0.06 -20.68 25.63
CA VAL A 377 0.42 -19.48 24.86
C VAL A 377 1.08 -19.90 23.55
N TYR A 378 0.77 -19.24 22.44
CA TYR A 378 1.16 -19.73 21.13
C TYR A 378 1.46 -18.64 20.09
N VAL A 379 2.26 -19.03 19.11
CA VAL A 379 2.59 -18.33 17.87
C VAL A 379 2.00 -19.15 16.72
N HIS A 380 1.01 -18.62 16.00
CA HIS A 380 0.21 -19.36 15.01
C HIS A 380 0.29 -18.73 13.61
N ASN A 381 0.58 -19.54 12.61
CA ASN A 381 0.44 -19.19 11.20
C ASN A 381 -0.98 -19.50 10.70
N THR A 382 -1.75 -18.47 10.37
CA THR A 382 -3.17 -18.61 10.01
C THR A 382 -3.43 -19.37 8.71
N ALA A 383 -2.49 -19.33 7.77
CA ALA A 383 -2.63 -19.99 6.47
C ALA A 383 -2.38 -21.50 6.58
N SER A 384 -1.31 -21.90 7.26
CA SER A 384 -0.95 -23.32 7.42
C SER A 384 -1.63 -24.01 8.60
N ARG A 385 -2.21 -23.22 9.52
CA ARG A 385 -2.79 -23.67 10.80
C ARG A 385 -1.78 -24.39 11.69
N LYS A 386 -0.49 -24.05 11.54
CA LYS A 386 0.62 -24.59 12.35
C LYS A 386 0.99 -23.57 13.43
N TYR A 387 1.31 -24.06 14.62
CA TYR A 387 1.65 -23.21 15.76
C TYR A 387 2.82 -23.76 16.57
N LEU A 388 3.59 -22.85 17.16
CA LEU A 388 4.51 -23.13 18.25
C LEU A 388 3.84 -22.68 19.54
N GLN A 389 3.74 -23.53 20.54
CA GLN A 389 3.01 -23.23 21.78
C GLN A 389 3.76 -23.71 23.01
N LEU A 390 3.69 -22.93 24.08
CA LEU A 390 4.07 -23.34 25.43
C LEU A 390 2.78 -23.64 26.20
N LYS A 391 2.62 -24.90 26.59
CA LYS A 391 1.48 -25.34 27.41
C LYS A 391 1.69 -24.99 28.87
N ASP A 392 0.59 -24.87 29.61
CA ASP A 392 0.56 -24.64 31.06
C ASP A 392 1.29 -25.72 31.88
N ASN A 393 1.36 -26.93 31.34
CA ASN A 393 2.11 -28.05 31.90
C ASN A 393 3.64 -27.96 31.68
N GLY A 394 4.12 -26.89 31.03
CA GLY A 394 5.53 -26.65 30.75
C GLY A 394 6.04 -27.24 29.42
N ASP A 395 5.20 -27.95 28.67
CA ASP A 395 5.58 -28.53 27.38
C ASP A 395 5.68 -27.45 26.29
N LEU A 396 6.84 -27.36 25.65
CA LEU A 396 6.99 -26.66 24.37
C LEU A 396 6.58 -27.60 23.23
N ALA A 397 5.64 -27.20 22.38
CA ALA A 397 5.11 -28.04 21.29
C ALA A 397 4.99 -27.30 19.96
N TYR A 398 5.23 -28.00 18.85
CA TYR A 398 4.93 -27.57 17.49
C TYR A 398 3.72 -28.35 16.98
N SER A 399 2.59 -27.66 16.79
CA SER A 399 1.32 -28.25 16.33
C SER A 399 0.95 -29.49 17.14
N ASP A 400 0.90 -29.33 18.47
CA ASP A 400 0.67 -30.36 19.50
C ASP A 400 1.72 -31.46 19.67
N ASN A 401 2.76 -31.48 18.84
CA ASN A 401 3.88 -32.39 19.03
C ASN A 401 4.93 -31.76 19.92
N LYS A 402 5.29 -32.40 21.04
CA LYS A 402 6.34 -31.90 21.94
C LYS A 402 7.66 -31.69 21.18
N ILE A 403 8.29 -30.56 21.43
CA ILE A 403 9.62 -30.23 20.91
C ILE A 403 10.65 -30.62 21.96
N TYR A 404 11.69 -31.31 21.52
CA TYR A 404 12.81 -31.68 22.38
C TYR A 404 13.71 -30.46 22.63
N HIS A 405 14.02 -30.20 23.89
CA HIS A 405 14.97 -29.18 24.31
C HIS A 405 15.87 -29.71 25.43
N GLN A 406 16.94 -28.99 25.78
CA GLN A 406 17.98 -29.52 26.67
C GLN A 406 17.47 -29.99 28.05
N GLY A 407 16.37 -29.42 28.56
CA GLY A 407 15.74 -29.78 29.84
C GLY A 407 14.64 -30.84 29.74
N PHE A 408 14.13 -31.13 28.54
CA PHE A 408 13.15 -32.18 28.27
C PHE A 408 13.63 -33.01 27.08
N LYS A 409 14.48 -34.00 27.41
CA LYS A 409 14.89 -35.02 26.45
C LYS A 409 13.84 -36.13 26.45
N PRO A 410 13.40 -36.60 25.27
CA PRO A 410 12.48 -37.71 25.21
C PRO A 410 13.10 -38.91 25.94
N THR A 411 12.28 -39.58 26.75
CA THR A 411 12.69 -40.83 27.34
C THR A 411 12.86 -41.89 26.25
N TRP A 412 13.58 -42.96 26.56
CA TRP A 412 13.73 -44.09 25.64
C TRP A 412 12.37 -44.61 25.14
N ALA A 413 11.35 -44.60 26.01
CA ALA A 413 9.98 -44.95 25.65
C ALA A 413 9.35 -43.94 24.65
N ASP A 414 9.58 -42.64 24.82
CA ASP A 414 9.05 -41.58 23.95
C ASP A 414 9.64 -41.61 22.54
N LEU A 415 10.86 -42.15 22.38
CA LEU A 415 11.51 -42.36 21.08
C LEU A 415 11.09 -43.67 20.39
N GLY A 416 10.17 -44.44 20.98
CA GLY A 416 9.77 -45.75 20.47
C GLY A 416 10.82 -46.85 20.71
N PHE A 417 11.84 -46.60 21.53
CA PHE A 417 12.71 -47.67 22.03
C PHE A 417 11.98 -48.41 23.14
N MET A 418 11.21 -49.43 22.77
CA MET A 418 10.75 -50.42 23.72
C MET A 418 12.00 -51.10 24.33
N PRO A 419 12.08 -51.27 25.66
CA PRO A 419 13.03 -52.24 26.22
C PRO A 419 12.77 -53.56 25.51
N ILE A 420 13.79 -54.13 24.89
CA ILE A 420 13.67 -55.49 24.35
C ILE A 420 13.24 -56.35 25.53
N GLN A 421 12.03 -56.91 25.46
CA GLN A 421 11.57 -57.90 26.42
C GLN A 421 12.62 -59.02 26.39
N GLN A 422 13.36 -59.17 27.49
CA GLN A 422 14.40 -60.19 27.60
C GLN A 422 13.69 -61.54 27.48
N GLY A 423 13.90 -62.24 26.36
CA GLY A 423 13.22 -63.50 26.07
C GLY A 423 13.49 -64.50 27.18
N GLY A 424 12.43 -65.01 27.82
CA GLY A 424 12.43 -65.76 29.08
C GLY A 424 13.16 -67.11 29.07
N GLY A 425 14.47 -67.09 28.87
CA GLY A 425 15.34 -68.25 29.01
C GLY A 425 15.60 -68.60 30.48
N ALA A 426 15.82 -69.89 30.76
CA ALA A 426 16.13 -70.37 32.10
C ALA A 426 17.39 -69.67 32.68
N ASN A 427 17.29 -69.19 33.93
CA ASN A 427 18.28 -68.41 34.70
C ASN A 427 18.31 -66.88 34.50
N GLN A 428 17.31 -66.27 33.89
CA GLN A 428 17.20 -64.80 33.87
C GLN A 428 16.54 -64.28 35.16
N ASN A 429 17.34 -63.64 36.03
CA ASN A 429 16.80 -62.91 37.18
C ASN A 429 16.29 -61.54 36.71
N PRO A 430 14.98 -61.23 36.86
CA PRO A 430 14.40 -59.96 36.40
C PRO A 430 14.91 -58.71 37.13
N ALA A 431 15.72 -58.88 38.18
CA ALA A 431 16.45 -57.78 38.81
C ALA A 431 17.57 -57.22 37.92
N HIS A 432 18.17 -58.03 37.05
CA HIS A 432 19.27 -57.61 36.19
C HIS A 432 18.75 -56.79 35.01
N LYS A 433 19.15 -55.52 34.94
CA LYS A 433 18.79 -54.60 33.85
C LYS A 433 19.90 -54.57 32.81
N VAL A 434 19.57 -54.97 31.59
CA VAL A 434 20.45 -54.86 30.43
C VAL A 434 20.25 -53.50 29.76
N TYR A 435 21.31 -52.71 29.68
CA TYR A 435 21.32 -51.41 28.98
C TYR A 435 22.16 -51.54 27.70
N ILE A 436 21.63 -51.08 26.57
CA ILE A 436 22.34 -51.00 25.30
C ILE A 436 22.48 -49.52 24.93
N GLY A 437 23.71 -49.03 24.75
CA GLY A 437 23.98 -47.63 24.49
C GLY A 437 25.36 -47.40 23.87
N TRP A 438 25.72 -46.15 23.60
CA TRP A 438 27.05 -45.81 23.11
C TRP A 438 28.05 -45.68 24.28
N GLY A 439 29.17 -46.39 24.21
CA GLY A 439 30.28 -46.35 25.15
C GLY A 439 31.60 -45.99 24.47
N THR A 440 32.61 -45.61 25.26
CA THR A 440 33.92 -45.13 24.76
C THR A 440 35.10 -45.74 25.52
N THR A 441 35.03 -47.03 25.83
CA THR A 441 36.03 -47.74 26.67
C THR A 441 37.47 -47.72 26.11
N ASP A 442 37.66 -47.26 24.86
CA ASP A 442 38.92 -47.20 24.11
C ASP A 442 39.08 -45.91 23.26
N ASN A 443 38.45 -44.80 23.66
CA ASN A 443 38.40 -43.53 22.90
C ASN A 443 37.71 -43.60 21.52
N HIS A 444 37.07 -44.71 21.16
CA HIS A 444 36.21 -44.81 19.99
C HIS A 444 34.75 -45.04 20.38
N PRO A 445 33.77 -44.35 19.75
CA PRO A 445 32.36 -44.59 20.03
C PRO A 445 31.96 -45.96 19.49
N HIS A 446 31.53 -46.85 20.38
CA HIS A 446 31.00 -48.17 20.04
C HIS A 446 29.68 -48.42 20.77
N LEU A 447 28.80 -49.22 20.17
CA LEU A 447 27.62 -49.72 20.87
C LEU A 447 28.08 -50.72 21.94
N SER A 448 27.71 -50.56 23.20
CA SER A 448 28.11 -51.41 24.33
C SER A 448 26.90 -51.93 25.10
N VAL A 449 27.11 -53.01 25.86
CA VAL A 449 26.11 -53.54 26.81
C VAL A 449 26.58 -53.34 28.23
N GLN A 450 25.66 -52.91 29.10
CA GLN A 450 25.85 -52.96 30.54
C GLN A 450 24.80 -53.85 31.17
N VAL A 451 25.17 -54.56 32.24
CA VAL A 451 24.24 -55.30 33.10
C VAL A 451 24.44 -54.81 34.52
N ASP A 452 23.40 -54.23 35.11
CA ASP A 452 23.44 -53.64 36.46
C ASP A 452 24.62 -52.70 36.73
N GLY A 453 24.96 -51.88 35.73
CA GLY A 453 26.07 -50.94 35.82
C GLY A 453 27.45 -51.54 35.57
N THR A 454 27.57 -52.86 35.39
CA THR A 454 28.81 -53.50 34.93
C THR A 454 28.91 -53.39 33.42
N ASN A 455 29.94 -52.70 32.92
CA ASN A 455 30.21 -52.62 31.49
C ASN A 455 30.74 -53.97 30.98
N LEU A 456 30.00 -54.60 30.07
CA LEU A 456 30.38 -55.88 29.46
C LEU A 456 31.25 -55.69 28.20
N GLY A 457 31.51 -54.43 27.82
CA GLY A 457 32.31 -54.06 26.66
C GLY A 457 31.47 -53.78 25.40
N PRO A 458 32.13 -53.50 24.26
CA PRO A 458 31.47 -53.31 22.98
C PRO A 458 30.63 -54.53 22.57
N LEU A 459 29.46 -54.27 22.01
CA LEU A 459 28.71 -55.24 21.22
C LEU A 459 29.51 -55.53 19.94
N ALA A 460 30.28 -56.60 19.98
CA ALA A 460 30.80 -57.20 18.76
C ALA A 460 29.63 -57.89 18.05
N PHE A 461 29.15 -57.32 16.94
CA PHE A 461 28.42 -58.11 15.97
C PHE A 461 29.39 -59.16 15.48
N ARG A 462 29.20 -60.42 15.91
CA ARG A 462 29.93 -61.53 15.29
C ARG A 462 29.49 -61.55 13.84
N ASP A 463 30.32 -61.00 12.95
CA ASP A 463 30.32 -61.46 11.58
C ASP A 463 30.44 -62.99 11.68
N ARG A 464 29.49 -63.72 11.09
CA ARG A 464 29.39 -65.19 11.21
C ARG A 464 30.53 -65.90 10.46
N TYR A 465 31.77 -65.46 10.63
CA TYR A 465 32.97 -66.07 10.04
C TYR A 465 34.02 -66.48 11.07
N GLU A 466 33.73 -66.41 12.37
CA GLU A 466 34.55 -67.05 13.39
C GLU A 466 33.74 -68.08 14.17
N THR A 467 33.63 -69.29 13.60
CA THR A 467 33.59 -70.61 14.27
C THR A 467 33.32 -71.76 13.27
N GLY A 468 34.15 -71.96 12.24
CA GLY A 468 34.01 -73.22 11.48
C GLY A 468 34.85 -73.52 10.24
N THR A 469 35.61 -72.60 9.65
CA THR A 469 36.16 -72.87 8.29
C THR A 469 37.53 -73.52 8.25
N VAL A 470 38.33 -73.48 9.32
CA VAL A 470 39.68 -74.09 9.36
C VAL A 470 39.89 -74.86 10.68
N PRO A 471 40.04 -76.20 10.65
CA PRO A 471 40.22 -76.99 11.85
C PRO A 471 41.59 -76.72 12.51
N VAL A 472 41.62 -76.74 13.84
CA VAL A 472 42.87 -76.67 14.61
C VAL A 472 43.74 -77.89 14.24
N GLY A 473 45.04 -77.66 14.04
CA GLY A 473 45.97 -78.67 13.52
C GLY A 473 46.12 -78.67 11.99
N MET A 474 45.29 -77.92 11.25
CA MET A 474 45.50 -77.73 9.81
C MET A 474 46.82 -77.01 9.54
N VAL A 475 47.58 -77.53 8.59
CA VAL A 475 48.78 -76.91 8.04
C VAL A 475 48.48 -76.25 6.70
N ALA A 476 49.02 -75.04 6.49
CA ALA A 476 48.88 -74.32 5.23
C ALA A 476 50.15 -73.55 4.89
N TYR A 477 50.37 -73.33 3.60
CA TYR A 477 51.45 -72.48 3.09
C TYR A 477 51.01 -71.02 3.11
N PHE A 478 51.92 -70.13 3.49
CA PHE A 478 51.67 -68.68 3.53
C PHE A 478 52.69 -67.94 2.67
N THR A 479 52.27 -66.86 2.03
CA THR A 479 53.13 -66.02 1.18
C THR A 479 53.93 -64.99 1.98
N HIS A 480 53.82 -64.98 3.31
CA HIS A 480 54.51 -64.05 4.21
C HIS A 480 55.12 -64.78 5.41
N ASN A 481 56.19 -64.22 5.97
CA ASN A 481 56.99 -64.90 6.99
C ASN A 481 56.43 -64.81 8.42
N ASN A 482 55.55 -63.86 8.73
CA ASN A 482 55.00 -63.72 10.10
C ASN A 482 53.69 -64.50 10.23
N PRO A 483 53.47 -65.32 11.28
CA PRO A 483 52.22 -66.05 11.42
C PRO A 483 51.04 -65.09 11.66
N PRO A 484 49.90 -65.25 10.94
CA PRO A 484 48.68 -64.52 11.26
C PRO A 484 48.14 -64.88 12.65
N PRO A 485 47.21 -64.08 13.21
CA PRO A 485 46.53 -64.42 14.45
C PRO A 485 45.93 -65.84 14.45
N GLY A 486 46.26 -66.62 15.47
CA GLY A 486 45.82 -68.01 15.64
C GLY A 486 46.60 -69.05 14.83
N TRP A 487 47.73 -68.69 14.20
CA TRP A 487 48.63 -69.63 13.50
C TRP A 487 50.02 -69.63 14.14
N ILE A 488 50.77 -70.73 13.99
CA ILE A 488 52.13 -70.89 14.54
C ILE A 488 53.04 -71.47 13.45
N LYS A 489 54.32 -71.06 13.42
CA LYS A 489 55.28 -71.60 12.45
C LYS A 489 55.59 -73.07 12.70
N CYS A 490 55.52 -73.92 11.68
CA CYS A 490 55.96 -75.31 11.76
C CYS A 490 57.50 -75.40 11.74
N ASN A 491 58.13 -75.07 12.87
CA ASN A 491 59.57 -75.00 13.05
C ASN A 491 60.11 -75.93 14.15
N GLY A 492 59.34 -76.96 14.53
CA GLY A 492 59.74 -77.93 15.56
C GLY A 492 59.62 -77.44 17.01
N ALA A 493 59.05 -76.26 17.25
CA ALA A 493 58.96 -75.71 18.60
C ALA A 493 58.18 -76.59 19.58
N ALA A 494 58.65 -76.66 20.82
CA ALA A 494 57.90 -77.25 21.93
C ALA A 494 56.88 -76.24 22.46
N LEU A 495 55.59 -76.59 22.40
CA LEU A 495 54.47 -75.76 22.83
C LEU A 495 53.82 -76.31 24.10
N SER A 496 53.26 -75.42 24.93
CA SER A 496 52.54 -75.80 26.15
C SER A 496 51.23 -76.53 25.83
N ARG A 497 51.02 -77.69 26.45
CA ARG A 497 49.77 -78.47 26.34
C ARG A 497 48.58 -77.75 26.97
N THR A 498 48.80 -76.87 27.95
CA THR A 498 47.72 -76.10 28.58
C THR A 498 47.34 -74.89 27.73
N THR A 499 48.34 -74.16 27.21
CA THR A 499 48.10 -72.97 26.37
C THR A 499 47.51 -73.34 25.01
N TYR A 500 47.95 -74.46 24.43
CA TYR A 500 47.52 -74.92 23.11
C TYR A 500 46.80 -76.26 23.19
N ALA A 501 45.86 -76.40 24.13
CA ALA A 501 45.16 -77.66 24.43
C ALA A 501 44.42 -78.26 23.21
N LYS A 502 43.75 -77.42 22.40
CA LYS A 502 43.07 -77.88 21.18
C LYS A 502 44.05 -78.40 20.13
N LEU A 503 45.19 -77.72 19.97
CA LEU A 503 46.23 -78.15 19.04
C LEU A 503 46.87 -79.45 19.52
N PHE A 504 47.18 -79.56 20.81
CA PHE A 504 47.68 -80.80 21.39
C PHE A 504 46.70 -81.97 21.20
N ALA A 505 45.40 -81.74 21.39
CA ALA A 505 44.38 -82.75 21.13
C ALA A 505 44.34 -83.19 19.66
N ALA A 506 44.65 -82.30 18.71
CA ALA A 506 44.64 -82.58 17.28
C ALA A 506 45.91 -83.29 16.78
N VAL A 507 47.09 -82.92 17.28
CA VAL A 507 48.39 -83.42 16.74
C VAL A 507 49.14 -84.36 17.69
N GLY A 508 48.74 -84.44 18.96
CA GLY A 508 49.36 -85.29 19.96
C GLY A 508 50.88 -85.09 20.06
N THR A 509 51.62 -86.20 20.03
CA THR A 509 53.09 -86.23 20.15
C THR A 509 53.79 -86.78 18.90
N TYR A 510 53.12 -86.77 17.74
CA TYR A 510 53.68 -87.31 16.49
C TYR A 510 55.03 -86.67 16.09
N TYR A 511 55.23 -85.40 16.45
CA TYR A 511 56.45 -84.64 16.13
C TYR A 511 57.42 -84.52 17.32
N GLY A 512 57.16 -85.27 18.39
CA GLY A 512 57.94 -85.25 19.63
C GLY A 512 57.08 -84.99 20.86
N ALA A 513 57.40 -85.68 21.95
CA ALA A 513 56.67 -85.57 23.21
C ALA A 513 56.96 -84.27 23.99
N GLY A 514 57.72 -83.32 23.42
CA GLY A 514 58.25 -82.18 24.15
C GLY A 514 59.12 -82.63 25.32
N ASN A 515 58.82 -82.12 26.50
CA ASN A 515 59.45 -82.55 27.76
C ASN A 515 58.82 -83.81 28.37
N GLY A 516 57.90 -84.48 27.66
CA GLY A 516 57.22 -85.69 28.12
C GLY A 516 56.02 -85.44 29.04
N SER A 517 55.77 -84.21 29.50
CA SER A 517 54.70 -83.91 30.47
C SER A 517 53.86 -82.69 30.10
N THR A 518 54.46 -81.49 30.05
CA THR A 518 53.74 -80.22 29.92
C THR A 518 53.82 -79.60 28.52
N THR A 519 54.70 -80.12 27.66
CA THR A 519 54.83 -79.64 26.27
C THR A 519 54.64 -80.75 25.24
N PHE A 520 54.45 -80.37 23.99
CA PHE A 520 54.47 -81.23 22.80
C PHE A 520 55.14 -80.49 21.65
N ASN A 521 55.72 -81.21 20.70
CA ASN A 521 56.36 -80.59 19.55
C ASN A 521 55.38 -80.47 18.38
N ILE A 522 55.48 -79.39 17.63
CA ILE A 522 54.85 -79.21 16.32
C ILE A 522 55.79 -79.70 15.21
N PRO A 523 55.31 -79.89 13.96
CA PRO A 523 56.17 -80.28 12.86
C PRO A 523 57.34 -79.31 12.67
N ASP A 524 58.52 -79.82 12.32
CA ASP A 524 59.59 -79.05 11.69
C ASP A 524 59.65 -79.42 10.21
N VAL A 525 59.16 -78.54 9.35
CA VAL A 525 59.02 -78.81 7.91
C VAL A 525 59.88 -77.86 7.07
N ARG A 526 60.81 -77.17 7.71
CA ARG A 526 61.67 -76.19 7.04
C ARG A 526 62.64 -76.94 6.13
N GLY A 527 62.53 -76.69 4.82
CA GLY A 527 63.39 -77.33 3.81
C GLY A 527 62.94 -78.72 3.36
N GLU A 528 61.82 -79.21 3.91
CA GLU A 528 61.29 -80.53 3.61
C GLU A 528 60.20 -80.50 2.53
N PHE A 529 60.08 -81.59 1.79
CA PHE A 529 58.90 -81.85 0.97
C PHE A 529 57.88 -82.68 1.76
N LEU A 530 56.66 -82.16 1.87
CA LEU A 530 55.57 -82.92 2.46
C LEU A 530 55.09 -83.98 1.46
N ARG A 531 55.04 -85.22 1.93
CA ARG A 531 54.46 -86.34 1.19
C ARG A 531 53.19 -86.82 1.86
N VAL A 532 52.26 -87.33 1.07
CA VAL A 532 51.01 -87.91 1.57
C VAL A 532 51.33 -89.19 2.33
N TYR A 533 50.78 -89.33 3.54
CA TYR A 533 50.93 -90.53 4.36
C TYR A 533 50.20 -91.72 3.69
N ASP A 534 50.88 -92.86 3.56
CA ASP A 534 50.35 -94.04 2.87
C ASP A 534 49.12 -94.64 3.57
N ASP A 535 49.05 -94.50 4.89
CA ASP A 535 47.94 -94.96 5.76
C ASP A 535 47.47 -96.40 5.45
N GLY A 536 48.41 -97.28 5.13
CA GLY A 536 48.14 -98.71 4.90
C GLY A 536 47.78 -99.08 3.45
N ARG A 537 47.81 -98.13 2.50
CA ARG A 537 47.58 -98.41 1.07
C ARG A 537 48.65 -99.33 0.44
N GLY A 538 49.85 -99.38 1.02
CA GLY A 538 50.93 -100.29 0.64
C GLY A 538 51.77 -99.83 -0.55
N VAL A 539 51.60 -98.59 -1.02
CA VAL A 539 52.41 -98.00 -2.11
C VAL A 539 53.75 -97.51 -1.56
N ASP A 540 53.75 -96.92 -0.38
CA ASP A 540 54.93 -96.42 0.31
C ASP A 540 55.05 -97.13 1.68
N ARG A 541 55.30 -98.44 1.61
CA ARG A 541 55.26 -99.36 2.74
C ARG A 541 56.37 -99.02 3.76
N GLY A 542 56.02 -99.04 5.04
CA GLY A 542 56.97 -98.86 6.15
C GLY A 542 57.15 -97.41 6.61
N ARG A 543 56.38 -96.45 6.09
CA ARG A 543 56.36 -95.07 6.61
C ARG A 543 55.42 -94.92 7.80
N VAL A 544 55.77 -94.01 8.70
CA VAL A 544 55.00 -93.65 9.90
C VAL A 544 54.61 -92.17 9.86
N MET A 545 53.47 -91.81 10.44
CA MET A 545 53.03 -90.42 10.50
C MET A 545 54.05 -89.54 11.24
N GLY A 546 54.46 -88.42 10.64
CA GLY A 546 55.47 -87.53 11.19
C GLY A 546 56.93 -88.01 11.06
N GLY A 547 57.17 -89.15 10.41
CA GLY A 547 58.53 -89.67 10.16
C GLY A 547 59.25 -88.95 9.03
N PHE A 548 60.58 -88.89 9.12
CA PHE A 548 61.47 -88.36 8.08
C PHE A 548 61.97 -89.48 7.16
N GLN A 549 62.22 -89.13 5.91
CA GLN A 549 62.89 -89.99 4.94
C GLN A 549 64.00 -89.19 4.27
N GLY A 550 65.17 -89.81 4.11
CA GLY A 550 66.25 -89.23 3.33
C GLY A 550 65.90 -89.11 1.85
N GLN A 551 66.65 -88.29 1.12
CA GLN A 551 66.54 -88.29 -0.34
C GLN A 551 66.89 -89.68 -0.91
N GLU A 552 66.06 -90.18 -1.83
CA GLU A 552 66.29 -91.44 -2.54
C GLU A 552 66.07 -91.21 -4.03
N THR A 553 66.92 -91.78 -4.87
CA THR A 553 66.72 -91.87 -6.32
C THR A 553 66.50 -93.33 -6.69
N MET A 554 65.63 -93.60 -7.67
CA MET A 554 65.43 -94.97 -8.13
C MET A 554 66.74 -95.50 -8.73
N ASN A 555 67.04 -96.78 -8.50
CA ASN A 555 68.14 -97.43 -9.19
C ASN A 555 67.93 -97.30 -10.70
N HIS A 556 68.91 -96.73 -11.38
CA HIS A 556 68.91 -96.56 -12.82
C HIS A 556 70.32 -96.79 -13.37
N ARG A 557 70.41 -97.07 -14.67
CA ARG A 557 71.66 -97.41 -15.35
C ARG A 557 71.94 -96.41 -16.46
N HIS A 558 73.22 -96.05 -16.61
CA HIS A 558 73.72 -95.26 -17.73
C HIS A 558 74.58 -96.16 -18.62
N GLY A 559 74.39 -96.10 -19.94
CA GLY A 559 75.24 -96.80 -20.89
C GLY A 559 76.26 -95.83 -21.47
N MET A 560 77.56 -96.11 -21.32
CA MET A 560 78.60 -95.42 -22.08
C MET A 560 79.01 -96.32 -23.24
N GLY A 561 78.92 -95.81 -24.47
CA GLY A 561 79.41 -96.52 -25.67
C GLY A 561 80.78 -95.98 -26.08
N ALA A 562 81.72 -96.87 -26.40
CA ALA A 562 82.96 -96.54 -27.09
C ALA A 562 82.95 -97.21 -28.47
N ILE A 563 83.05 -96.39 -29.53
CA ILE A 563 83.16 -96.87 -30.92
C ILE A 563 84.64 -96.78 -31.31
N THR A 564 85.22 -97.87 -31.80
CA THR A 564 86.60 -97.84 -32.32
C THR A 564 86.58 -97.58 -33.83
N ALA A 565 87.57 -96.83 -34.34
CA ALA A 565 87.55 -96.27 -35.69
C ALA A 565 87.68 -97.28 -36.85
N ALA A 566 87.62 -98.59 -36.60
CA ALA A 566 87.83 -99.61 -37.62
C ALA A 566 86.66 -100.60 -37.83
N ASN A 567 85.67 -100.70 -36.93
CA ASN A 567 84.48 -101.56 -37.07
C ASN A 567 83.27 -100.97 -36.32
N ASP A 568 82.04 -101.32 -36.72
CA ASP A 568 80.77 -100.87 -36.12
C ASP A 568 80.43 -101.52 -34.75
N ASP A 569 81.35 -102.30 -34.17
CA ASP A 569 81.11 -103.04 -32.93
C ASP A 569 81.26 -102.14 -31.69
N ALA A 570 80.20 -102.10 -30.86
CA ALA A 570 80.16 -101.34 -29.62
C ALA A 570 80.35 -102.25 -28.39
N LEU A 571 81.34 -101.92 -27.55
CA LEU A 571 81.55 -102.57 -26.25
C LEU A 571 80.78 -101.81 -25.15
N PHE A 572 79.76 -102.45 -24.57
CA PHE A 572 79.04 -101.89 -23.42
C PHE A 572 79.61 -102.45 -22.11
N VAL A 573 80.18 -101.56 -21.29
CA VAL A 573 80.55 -101.86 -19.91
C VAL A 573 79.37 -101.49 -19.01
N ARG A 574 78.70 -102.48 -18.42
CA ARG A 574 77.65 -102.26 -17.42
C ARG A 574 78.26 -102.20 -16.03
N GLY A 575 78.04 -101.10 -15.31
CA GLY A 575 78.32 -100.99 -13.88
C GLY A 575 77.06 -100.60 -13.12
N ASP A 576 76.72 -101.36 -12.08
CA ASP A 576 75.70 -100.96 -11.11
C ASP A 576 76.35 -100.05 -10.05
N TRP A 577 75.73 -98.91 -9.71
CA TRP A 577 76.30 -97.95 -8.74
C TRP A 577 76.06 -98.35 -7.28
N ALA A 578 75.43 -99.50 -7.03
CA ALA A 578 75.13 -100.03 -5.72
C ALA A 578 76.15 -101.13 -5.31
N GLY A 579 77.38 -100.72 -5.01
CA GLY A 579 78.39 -101.57 -4.37
C GLY A 579 79.26 -102.41 -5.31
N LEU A 580 80.55 -102.49 -4.97
CA LEU A 580 81.60 -103.22 -5.69
C LEU A 580 81.24 -104.71 -5.84
N GLY A 581 81.04 -105.20 -7.07
CA GLY A 581 80.70 -106.61 -7.27
C GLY A 581 80.87 -107.17 -8.67
N ASP A 582 80.08 -106.75 -9.66
CA ASP A 582 80.07 -107.44 -10.97
C ASP A 582 79.86 -106.50 -12.15
N TYR A 583 80.91 -106.34 -12.97
CA TYR A 583 80.82 -105.70 -14.29
C TYR A 583 80.43 -106.76 -15.32
N GLN A 584 79.19 -106.73 -15.81
CA GLN A 584 78.71 -107.64 -16.85
C GLN A 584 78.98 -107.04 -18.24
N LEU A 585 80.04 -107.50 -18.91
CA LEU A 585 80.33 -107.19 -20.31
C LEU A 585 79.29 -107.87 -21.22
N GLN A 586 78.46 -107.08 -21.89
CA GLN A 586 77.54 -107.60 -22.90
C GLN A 586 78.02 -107.18 -24.28
N HIS A 587 78.61 -108.13 -25.00
CA HIS A 587 79.08 -107.95 -26.37
C HIS A 587 77.94 -108.34 -27.34
N LEU A 588 77.51 -107.40 -28.18
CA LEU A 588 76.67 -107.68 -29.35
C LEU A 588 77.59 -107.82 -30.55
N ALA A 589 78.15 -109.03 -30.75
CA ALA A 589 79.01 -109.32 -31.88
C ALA A 589 78.20 -109.85 -33.07
N GLY A 590 78.44 -109.31 -34.26
CA GLY A 590 78.09 -109.96 -35.53
C GLY A 590 78.90 -111.24 -35.70
N GLU A 591 78.26 -112.38 -35.43
CA GLU A 591 78.54 -113.81 -35.74
C GLU A 591 79.95 -114.42 -35.88
N TYR A 592 81.09 -113.73 -35.90
CA TYR A 592 82.35 -114.34 -36.37
C TYR A 592 83.62 -114.22 -35.51
N ASN A 593 83.53 -114.12 -34.17
CA ASN A 593 84.69 -114.46 -33.32
C ASN A 593 84.29 -114.96 -31.92
N ARG A 594 83.87 -116.22 -31.84
CA ARG A 594 83.53 -116.96 -30.61
C ARG A 594 84.76 -117.51 -29.85
N ALA A 595 85.91 -116.82 -29.92
CA ALA A 595 87.20 -117.33 -29.40
C ALA A 595 87.95 -116.34 -28.50
N ALA A 596 87.24 -115.45 -27.80
CA ALA A 596 87.86 -114.50 -26.87
C ALA A 596 87.01 -114.23 -25.61
N PHE A 597 86.59 -115.27 -24.90
CA PHE A 597 86.54 -115.27 -23.42
C PHE A 597 86.28 -116.68 -22.84
N ASP A 598 87.06 -117.68 -23.25
CA ASP A 598 87.14 -118.98 -22.57
C ASP A 598 88.27 -118.95 -21.52
N VAL A 599 88.21 -117.98 -20.60
CA VAL A 599 89.21 -117.81 -19.51
C VAL A 599 88.52 -117.42 -18.20
N TRP A 600 87.56 -118.23 -17.74
CA TRP A 600 87.34 -118.45 -16.30
C TRP A 600 86.56 -119.75 -16.07
N ASN A 601 86.92 -120.87 -16.70
CA ASN A 601 86.43 -122.17 -16.21
C ASN A 601 87.35 -123.36 -16.48
N SER A 602 88.67 -123.17 -16.35
CA SER A 602 89.58 -124.31 -16.28
C SER A 602 90.85 -124.00 -15.49
N SER A 603 90.96 -124.61 -14.30
CA SER A 603 92.18 -125.19 -13.74
C SER A 603 93.40 -124.28 -13.46
N ASN A 604 93.49 -123.77 -12.23
CA ASN A 604 94.67 -123.82 -11.35
C ASN A 604 96.10 -123.58 -11.93
N ARG A 605 96.36 -122.50 -12.70
CA ARG A 605 97.71 -121.90 -12.90
C ARG A 605 97.63 -120.38 -13.10
N PRO A 606 98.54 -119.56 -12.53
CA PRO A 606 98.54 -118.12 -12.77
C PRO A 606 99.11 -117.80 -14.16
N ASN A 607 98.32 -117.14 -15.01
CA ASN A 607 98.84 -116.50 -16.24
C ASN A 607 99.15 -115.01 -15.95
N PRO A 608 100.39 -114.53 -16.11
CA PRO A 608 100.79 -113.15 -15.81
C PRO A 608 100.29 -112.07 -16.81
N GLN A 609 99.46 -112.40 -17.81
CA GLN A 609 99.18 -111.50 -18.94
C GLN A 609 97.83 -110.76 -18.92
N SER A 610 97.04 -110.81 -17.86
CA SER A 610 95.79 -110.01 -17.75
C SER A 610 95.97 -108.64 -17.07
N GLN A 611 97.19 -108.09 -17.07
CA GLN A 611 97.51 -106.79 -16.45
C GLN A 611 97.24 -105.56 -17.35
N ASN A 612 96.57 -105.70 -18.50
CA ASN A 612 96.44 -104.62 -19.50
C ASN A 612 95.02 -104.05 -19.71
N LEU A 613 94.16 -104.06 -18.68
CA LEU A 613 92.93 -103.25 -18.66
C LEU A 613 92.89 -102.20 -17.53
N ALA A 614 93.98 -102.02 -16.79
CA ALA A 614 94.09 -101.02 -15.73
C ALA A 614 94.73 -99.68 -16.20
N THR A 615 95.11 -99.55 -17.47
CA THR A 615 95.99 -98.48 -17.94
C THR A 615 95.48 -97.61 -19.09
N HIS A 616 94.23 -97.78 -19.55
CA HIS A 616 93.60 -96.84 -20.49
C HIS A 616 92.53 -96.01 -19.79
N GLY A 617 92.85 -94.74 -19.55
CA GLY A 617 92.05 -93.79 -18.77
C GLY A 617 90.61 -93.63 -19.27
N LEU A 618 89.65 -93.96 -18.40
CA LEU A 618 88.25 -93.62 -18.58
C LEU A 618 87.92 -92.40 -17.73
N MET A 619 88.04 -91.23 -18.37
CA MET A 619 87.46 -89.92 -18.05
C MET A 619 87.28 -89.59 -16.56
N THR A 620 88.32 -88.99 -15.98
CA THR A 620 88.14 -87.98 -14.94
C THR A 620 87.52 -86.73 -15.58
N THR A 621 86.19 -86.59 -15.56
CA THR A 621 85.59 -85.26 -15.74
C THR A 621 85.66 -84.52 -14.42
N SER A 622 86.57 -83.54 -14.40
CA SER A 622 86.71 -82.49 -13.40
C SER A 622 85.38 -81.82 -13.06
N GLY A 623 85.26 -81.40 -11.80
CA GLY A 623 84.08 -80.79 -11.19
C GLY A 623 83.26 -79.87 -12.09
N THR A 624 82.00 -80.24 -12.25
CA THR A 624 80.88 -79.30 -12.28
C THR A 624 79.70 -79.97 -11.58
N GLN A 625 79.02 -79.19 -10.75
CA GLN A 625 77.96 -79.57 -9.83
C GLN A 625 76.86 -80.44 -10.47
N TRP A 626 76.77 -81.73 -10.11
CA TRP A 626 75.58 -82.57 -10.29
C TRP A 626 74.46 -82.20 -9.30
N VAL A 627 74.30 -80.91 -9.02
CA VAL A 627 73.29 -80.38 -8.08
C VAL A 627 72.03 -80.11 -8.89
N GLY A 628 71.13 -81.10 -8.98
CA GLY A 628 69.83 -80.87 -9.61
C GLY A 628 69.19 -82.05 -10.35
N GLU A 629 69.84 -83.21 -10.47
CA GLU A 629 69.30 -84.34 -11.28
C GLU A 629 67.88 -84.75 -10.89
N THR A 630 67.51 -84.63 -9.61
CA THR A 630 66.17 -85.00 -9.12
C THR A 630 65.45 -83.88 -8.36
N ARG A 631 65.95 -82.64 -8.38
CA ARG A 631 65.31 -81.52 -7.66
C ARG A 631 64.39 -80.74 -8.59
N PRO A 632 63.05 -80.75 -8.36
CA PRO A 632 62.14 -79.87 -9.11
C PRO A 632 62.46 -78.39 -8.82
N ARG A 633 62.01 -77.46 -9.68
CA ARG A 633 62.07 -76.02 -9.37
C ARG A 633 61.02 -75.70 -8.30
N ASN A 634 61.44 -75.21 -7.13
CA ASN A 634 60.54 -74.99 -6.00
C ASN A 634 60.55 -73.55 -5.51
N LEU A 635 59.41 -73.10 -5.00
CA LEU A 635 59.24 -71.86 -4.26
C LEU A 635 59.13 -72.18 -2.76
N SER A 636 60.01 -71.60 -1.94
CA SER A 636 60.02 -71.82 -0.49
C SER A 636 59.03 -70.90 0.22
N LEU A 637 57.86 -71.43 0.58
CA LEU A 637 56.86 -70.77 1.40
C LEU A 637 56.88 -71.32 2.84
N PRO A 638 56.78 -70.47 3.88
CA PRO A 638 56.61 -70.96 5.24
C PRO A 638 55.29 -71.73 5.40
N VAL A 639 55.35 -72.79 6.21
CA VAL A 639 54.17 -73.56 6.62
C VAL A 639 53.81 -73.18 8.04
N PHE A 640 52.55 -72.81 8.25
CA PHE A 640 52.01 -72.55 9.58
C PHE A 640 50.92 -73.57 9.93
N ILE A 641 50.75 -73.83 11.22
CA ILE A 641 49.71 -74.69 11.79
C ILE A 641 48.68 -73.86 12.57
N ARG A 642 47.39 -74.16 12.40
CA ARG A 642 46.30 -73.48 13.12
C ARG A 642 46.28 -73.88 14.59
N ALA A 643 46.27 -72.91 15.50
CA ALA A 643 46.47 -73.12 16.93
C ALA A 643 45.19 -73.09 17.80
N TYR A 644 44.18 -72.27 17.47
CA TYR A 644 42.93 -72.18 18.25
C TYR A 644 41.72 -71.65 17.48
#